data_AF-A0A1M5QH46-F1
#
_entry.id   AF-A0A1M5QH46-F1
#
_cell.length_a   1.000
_cell.length_b   1.000
_cell.length_c   1.000
_cell.angle_alpha   90.00
_cell.angle_beta   90.00
_cell.angle_gamma   90.00
#
_symmetry.space_group_name_H-M   'P 1'
#
loop_
_entity.id
_entity.type
_entity.pdbx_description
1 polymer ?
#
loop_
_entity_poly.entity_id
_entity_poly.type
_entity_poly.pdbx_seq_one_letter_code
_entity_poly.pdbx_strand_id
1 'polypeptide(L)'
;MKRSKVIALLLTVGMTVSSVACSSGDTGNNSGDNTGSESTQTTGDNGSDTTGDATDGASEEEVVDESAMDYDELSEYVYNQILGEFYEAYETAQAEGDKNVAWALDAVAEAKLLESGVFIPFTSRGGMYAISRVAPYTVSTTYWGNDESRFHNAVVTSDLIKAEDYMAMREKYAELKGTGEYESWVKSFLEEKGYTLTDEYKYPSSGDPTTWDVLSTSRQADTRALVHTYDGLMEYDGEGTQQPALATDYEVSDDGLTYTFHIREGVKWVDSQGREVGDVTADDFVAGMQHMMDAMGGLEYLVQDVIVGADAYINGETTDFSTVGVKAVDDYTLEYDLVAPCTYFNTMLSYSVFAPLNRSYYESCGGKFGDEFDSSASDYTYGTDADHIAYCGPYLVTNFTAKNTITFKANSTYWNKDNINIQTVYFLYNDGTDATKAYNDAKAGTISGCSLSTAALEAAKNDGLYDDYAYISLTDATSFVGFMNVNRAAFANANDATAVKSTQTEEDAARTKAAMRNQEFRLALLQSIDRGTYNAQTNGDDLKYNSIINTYTPGNFVQLEEDVTIAINGTDTTFPAGTYYGEIVQAQLDADGVNAKVWDPEANDGLGSSSGFDGWYNKDAAVEHLNKAVEELAAQGVEVSAENPIQVDYPYFEASEVYANRANAFKKSVEDALGGAVVINLVSCATQDDWYYAGYYTDLGSDANYDIYDVSGWGPDYGDPKTYLDTMLPDYAGYMVKCFGIY
;
A
#
# COMPACT_ATOMS: atom_id res chain seq x y z
N MET A 1 25.65 -5.48 -6.11
CA MET A 1 26.80 -6.41 -6.13
C MET A 1 26.25 -7.76 -6.60
N LYS A 2 26.51 -8.20 -7.84
CA LYS A 2 25.80 -9.34 -8.47
C LYS A 2 26.09 -10.69 -7.83
N ARG A 3 25.05 -11.50 -7.55
CA ARG A 3 25.11 -12.97 -7.59
C ARG A 3 23.78 -13.57 -8.05
N SER A 4 23.72 -13.97 -9.33
CA SER A 4 22.80 -15.00 -9.79
C SER A 4 23.10 -16.29 -9.02
N LYS A 5 22.16 -16.74 -8.17
CA LYS A 5 22.15 -18.08 -7.59
C LYS A 5 20.93 -18.81 -8.14
N VAL A 6 21.20 -19.91 -8.82
CA VAL A 6 20.23 -20.90 -9.27
C VAL A 6 19.58 -21.52 -8.02
N ILE A 7 18.27 -21.35 -7.87
CA ILE A 7 17.45 -22.01 -6.85
C ILE A 7 17.47 -23.52 -7.11
N ALA A 8 17.98 -24.29 -6.15
CA ALA A 8 17.82 -25.74 -6.11
C ALA A 8 16.79 -26.06 -5.03
N LEU A 9 15.52 -26.10 -5.42
CA LEU A 9 14.42 -26.54 -4.58
C LEU A 9 14.52 -28.06 -4.36
N LEU A 10 14.74 -28.49 -3.11
CA LEU A 10 14.67 -29.90 -2.72
C LEU A 10 13.19 -30.31 -2.58
N LEU A 11 12.56 -30.62 -3.71
CA LEU A 11 11.25 -31.28 -3.77
C LEU A 11 11.42 -32.77 -3.43
N THR A 12 11.04 -33.18 -2.22
CA THR A 12 10.80 -34.60 -1.90
C THR A 12 9.31 -34.93 -2.07
N VAL A 13 8.88 -35.10 -3.33
CA VAL A 13 7.62 -35.78 -3.66
C VAL A 13 7.91 -37.26 -3.85
N GLY A 14 7.46 -38.09 -2.91
CA GLY A 14 7.52 -39.53 -2.99
C GLY A 14 6.55 -40.10 -4.02
N MET A 15 6.96 -40.19 -5.29
CA MET A 15 6.30 -41.05 -6.28
C MET A 15 7.05 -42.37 -6.43
N THR A 16 6.43 -43.44 -5.95
CA THR A 16 6.85 -44.83 -6.19
C THR A 16 6.56 -45.21 -7.64
N VAL A 17 7.60 -45.35 -8.47
CA VAL A 17 7.52 -46.10 -9.73
C VAL A 17 8.68 -47.08 -9.84
N SER A 18 8.31 -48.35 -9.90
CA SER A 18 9.16 -49.53 -10.03
C SER A 18 10.09 -49.48 -11.25
N SER A 19 11.39 -49.59 -11.00
CA SER A 19 12.42 -49.86 -12.01
C SER A 19 12.52 -51.36 -12.32
N VAL A 20 12.58 -51.77 -13.59
CA VAL A 20 13.59 -52.72 -14.12
C VAL A 20 13.78 -52.54 -15.64
N ALA A 21 14.97 -52.05 -15.98
CA ALA A 21 15.88 -52.38 -17.09
C ALA A 21 15.36 -52.80 -18.49
N CYS A 22 15.76 -52.02 -19.51
CA CYS A 22 16.05 -52.51 -20.85
C CYS A 22 17.52 -52.89 -20.97
N SER A 23 17.81 -54.18 -21.16
CA SER A 23 19.07 -54.66 -21.75
C SER A 23 18.88 -54.89 -23.25
N SER A 24 19.88 -54.47 -24.02
CA SER A 24 20.10 -54.70 -25.45
C SER A 24 19.89 -56.16 -25.92
N GLY A 25 19.37 -56.32 -27.14
CA GLY A 25 19.79 -57.41 -28.05
C GLY A 25 18.71 -58.33 -28.61
N ASP A 26 18.32 -58.03 -29.86
CA ASP A 26 18.17 -58.96 -30.99
C ASP A 26 16.99 -59.96 -31.13
N THR A 27 16.34 -59.84 -32.29
CA THR A 27 15.56 -60.81 -33.10
C THR A 27 14.40 -61.66 -32.51
N GLY A 28 13.22 -61.51 -33.13
CA GLY A 28 12.51 -62.67 -33.71
C GLY A 28 11.17 -63.12 -33.12
N ASN A 29 10.09 -62.68 -33.77
CA ASN A 29 8.94 -63.49 -34.24
C ASN A 29 8.01 -64.26 -33.25
N ASN A 30 6.73 -63.86 -33.32
CA ASN A 30 5.50 -64.67 -33.36
C ASN A 30 4.83 -65.26 -32.10
N SER A 31 3.53 -64.93 -32.01
CA SER A 31 2.36 -65.78 -31.66
C SER A 31 2.14 -66.31 -30.22
N GLY A 32 0.91 -66.11 -29.74
CA GLY A 32 0.10 -67.19 -29.15
C GLY A 32 -0.29 -67.07 -27.67
N ASP A 33 -1.48 -66.51 -27.43
CA ASP A 33 -2.61 -67.11 -26.72
C ASP A 33 -2.43 -67.98 -25.44
N ASN A 34 -3.23 -67.59 -24.43
CA ASN A 34 -4.16 -68.43 -23.66
C ASN A 34 -3.78 -69.09 -22.31
N THR A 35 -4.64 -68.77 -21.32
CA THR A 35 -5.32 -69.64 -20.31
C THR A 35 -4.61 -70.29 -19.11
N GLY A 36 -5.35 -70.29 -18.00
CA GLY A 36 -5.45 -71.39 -17.01
C GLY A 36 -4.90 -71.04 -15.63
N SER A 37 -5.67 -70.49 -14.69
CA SER A 37 -6.69 -71.11 -13.80
C SER A 37 -6.14 -72.00 -12.66
N GLU A 38 -6.63 -71.64 -11.46
CA GLU A 38 -7.05 -72.48 -10.33
C GLU A 38 -6.04 -73.28 -9.50
N SER A 39 -6.08 -73.03 -8.17
CA SER A 39 -6.65 -73.92 -7.14
C SER A 39 -5.90 -73.73 -5.80
N THR A 40 -6.55 -73.03 -4.85
CA THR A 40 -7.16 -73.55 -3.61
C THR A 40 -6.23 -74.34 -2.67
N GLN A 41 -6.02 -73.82 -1.46
CA GLN A 41 -6.44 -74.53 -0.24
C GLN A 41 -6.45 -73.63 1.01
N THR A 42 -7.55 -73.78 1.74
CA THR A 42 -7.92 -73.20 3.02
C THR A 42 -7.30 -73.94 4.21
N THR A 43 -7.09 -73.23 5.32
CA THR A 43 -7.64 -73.47 6.69
C THR A 43 -6.65 -73.08 7.79
N GLY A 44 -7.16 -72.45 8.85
CA GLY A 44 -6.48 -72.39 10.16
C GLY A 44 -6.65 -71.08 10.92
N ASP A 45 -7.75 -70.97 11.65
CA ASP A 45 -8.03 -69.97 12.68
C ASP A 45 -7.18 -70.22 13.95
N ASN A 46 -6.69 -69.15 14.57
CA ASN A 46 -6.51 -68.99 16.03
C ASN A 46 -5.95 -67.59 16.33
N GLY A 47 -6.75 -66.75 16.99
CA GLY A 47 -6.31 -65.47 17.53
C GLY A 47 -5.53 -65.59 18.86
N SER A 48 -4.70 -64.59 19.14
CA SER A 48 -4.52 -63.99 20.46
C SER A 48 -3.71 -62.68 20.34
N ASP A 49 -4.18 -61.66 21.08
CA ASP A 49 -3.59 -60.35 21.36
C ASP A 49 -2.07 -60.18 21.24
N THR A 50 -1.67 -59.06 20.62
CA THR A 50 -0.48 -58.28 21.03
C THR A 50 -0.72 -56.79 20.81
N THR A 51 -0.67 -56.05 21.91
CA THR A 51 -0.48 -54.60 22.03
C THR A 51 0.99 -54.20 21.76
N GLY A 52 1.21 -52.94 21.34
CA GLY A 52 2.52 -52.29 21.15
C GLY A 52 3.00 -52.34 19.70
N ASP A 53 3.52 -51.30 19.07
CA ASP A 53 4.04 -50.01 19.55
C ASP A 53 4.09 -49.11 18.30
N ALA A 54 3.49 -47.92 18.35
CA ALA A 54 3.61 -46.93 17.29
C ALA A 54 4.72 -45.97 17.72
N THR A 55 5.92 -46.17 17.21
CA THR A 55 7.01 -45.22 17.38
C THR A 55 6.84 -44.07 16.40
N ASP A 56 6.55 -42.91 16.96
CA ASP A 56 6.83 -41.58 16.42
C ASP A 56 8.12 -41.55 15.61
N GLY A 57 8.03 -41.05 14.39
CA GLY A 57 9.16 -40.54 13.64
C GLY A 57 9.04 -39.01 13.59
N ALA A 58 9.33 -38.34 14.71
CA ALA A 58 9.66 -36.92 14.67
C ALA A 58 10.96 -36.79 13.87
N SER A 59 10.92 -36.08 12.74
CA SER A 59 12.13 -35.61 12.07
C SER A 59 12.85 -34.70 13.07
N GLU A 60 14.07 -35.05 13.45
CA GLU A 60 14.96 -34.14 14.16
C GLU A 60 15.15 -32.90 13.28
N GLU A 61 14.57 -31.76 13.67
CA GLU A 61 14.91 -30.46 13.09
C GLU A 61 16.42 -30.25 13.29
N GLU A 62 17.13 -30.09 12.18
CA GLU A 62 18.55 -29.79 12.19
C GLU A 62 18.72 -28.42 12.85
N VAL A 63 19.36 -28.34 14.02
CA VAL A 63 19.59 -27.07 14.72
C VAL A 63 20.49 -26.20 13.86
N VAL A 64 19.91 -25.18 13.23
CA VAL A 64 20.62 -24.23 12.37
C VAL A 64 21.46 -23.28 13.23
N ASP A 65 22.76 -23.20 12.97
CA ASP A 65 23.67 -22.26 13.63
C ASP A 65 23.58 -20.87 12.97
N GLU A 66 22.63 -20.05 13.44
CA GLU A 66 22.46 -18.67 12.96
C GLU A 66 23.70 -17.79 13.16
N SER A 67 24.59 -18.12 14.10
CA SER A 67 25.76 -17.29 14.40
C SER A 67 26.82 -17.30 13.30
N ALA A 68 26.70 -18.25 12.36
CA ALA A 68 27.55 -18.37 11.19
C ALA A 68 27.02 -17.64 9.95
N MET A 69 25.76 -17.20 9.96
CA MET A 69 25.12 -16.51 8.85
C MET A 69 25.54 -15.04 8.81
N ASP A 70 25.72 -14.48 7.61
CA ASP A 70 25.73 -13.03 7.46
C ASP A 70 24.31 -12.43 7.57
N TYR A 71 24.19 -11.11 7.47
CA TYR A 71 22.91 -10.44 7.67
C TYR A 71 21.86 -10.81 6.61
N ASP A 72 22.29 -11.02 5.36
CA ASP A 72 21.39 -11.36 4.25
C ASP A 72 20.95 -12.82 4.39
N GLU A 73 21.88 -13.74 4.69
CA GLU A 73 21.58 -15.15 4.98
C GLU A 73 20.63 -15.31 6.19
N LEU A 74 20.83 -14.50 7.23
CA LEU A 74 19.96 -14.48 8.40
C LEU A 74 18.58 -13.87 8.07
N SER A 75 18.53 -12.80 7.28
CA SER A 75 17.28 -12.18 6.83
C SER A 75 16.44 -13.17 6.06
N GLU A 76 17.05 -13.87 5.09
CA GLU A 76 16.40 -14.91 4.30
C GLU A 76 15.89 -16.07 5.16
N TYR A 77 16.71 -16.54 6.11
CA TYR A 77 16.30 -17.58 7.04
C TYR A 77 15.08 -17.13 7.87
N VAL A 78 15.14 -15.93 8.46
CA VAL A 78 14.06 -15.38 9.29
C VAL A 78 12.79 -15.13 8.48
N TYR A 79 12.92 -14.61 7.25
CA TYR A 79 11.79 -14.41 6.34
C TYR A 79 11.07 -15.73 6.09
N ASN A 80 11.80 -16.76 5.66
CA ASN A 80 11.20 -18.07 5.36
C ASN A 80 10.52 -18.70 6.58
N GLN A 81 11.06 -18.50 7.79
CA GLN A 81 10.44 -19.01 9.01
C GLN A 81 9.15 -18.28 9.41
N ILE A 82 9.01 -17.00 9.07
CA ILE A 82 7.92 -16.15 9.58
C ILE A 82 6.88 -15.83 8.52
N LEU A 83 7.31 -15.62 7.28
CA LEU A 83 6.51 -15.21 6.13
C LEU A 83 6.54 -16.23 4.98
N GLY A 84 7.14 -17.41 5.18
CA GLY A 84 7.19 -18.46 4.17
C GLY A 84 5.81 -18.91 3.67
N GLU A 85 4.83 -19.08 4.57
CA GLU A 85 3.45 -19.44 4.17
C GLU A 85 2.76 -18.32 3.38
N PHE A 86 3.00 -17.05 3.75
CA PHE A 86 2.55 -15.90 2.97
C PHE A 86 3.15 -15.94 1.57
N TYR A 87 4.46 -16.14 1.48
CA TYR A 87 5.16 -16.10 0.21
C TYR A 87 4.77 -17.26 -0.71
N GLU A 88 4.60 -18.48 -0.19
CA GLU A 88 4.10 -19.63 -0.96
C GLU A 88 2.68 -19.40 -1.49
N ALA A 89 1.79 -18.86 -0.65
CA ALA A 89 0.42 -18.51 -1.06
C ALA A 89 0.42 -17.38 -2.11
N TYR A 90 1.29 -16.38 -1.92
CA TYR A 90 1.47 -15.28 -2.88
C TYR A 90 1.98 -15.80 -4.23
N GLU A 91 3.05 -16.61 -4.27
CA GLU A 91 3.57 -17.19 -5.52
C GLU A 91 2.50 -18.03 -6.24
N THR A 92 1.65 -18.73 -5.48
CA THR A 92 0.50 -19.47 -6.01
C THR A 92 -0.49 -18.52 -6.69
N ALA A 93 -0.82 -17.38 -6.07
CA ALA A 93 -1.67 -16.36 -6.66
C ALA A 93 -1.05 -15.77 -7.94
N GLN A 94 0.24 -15.46 -7.93
CA GLN A 94 0.94 -14.84 -9.06
C GLN A 94 1.12 -15.77 -10.27
N ALA A 95 0.99 -17.08 -10.07
CA ALA A 95 1.00 -18.08 -11.15
C ALA A 95 -0.37 -18.22 -11.84
N GLU A 96 -1.43 -17.62 -11.30
CA GLU A 96 -2.78 -17.71 -11.82
C GLU A 96 -3.04 -16.67 -12.91
N GLY A 97 -3.64 -17.12 -14.03
CA GLY A 97 -3.93 -16.26 -15.18
C GLY A 97 -5.32 -15.63 -15.13
N ASP A 98 -6.24 -16.20 -14.33
CA ASP A 98 -7.55 -15.63 -14.08
C ASP A 98 -7.51 -14.63 -12.92
N LYS A 99 -7.82 -13.36 -13.19
CA LYS A 99 -7.75 -12.30 -12.18
C LYS A 99 -8.66 -12.54 -10.97
N ASN A 100 -9.82 -13.17 -11.14
CA ASN A 100 -10.76 -13.39 -10.03
C ASN A 100 -10.24 -14.50 -9.12
N VAL A 101 -9.65 -15.54 -9.72
CA VAL A 101 -8.97 -16.61 -8.96
C VAL A 101 -7.72 -16.06 -8.27
N ALA A 102 -6.92 -15.23 -8.96
CA ALA A 102 -5.74 -14.58 -8.39
C ALA A 102 -6.10 -13.70 -7.18
N TRP A 103 -7.12 -12.83 -7.28
CA TRP A 103 -7.58 -12.01 -6.14
C TRP A 103 -8.04 -12.86 -4.94
N ALA A 104 -8.69 -13.99 -5.18
CA ALA A 104 -9.09 -14.89 -4.11
C ALA A 104 -7.88 -15.57 -3.44
N LEU A 105 -6.85 -15.92 -4.21
CA LEU A 105 -5.60 -16.47 -3.69
C LEU A 105 -4.72 -15.41 -3.00
N ASP A 106 -4.71 -14.17 -3.48
CA ASP A 106 -4.06 -13.04 -2.81
C ASP A 106 -4.70 -12.80 -1.43
N ALA A 107 -6.02 -12.94 -1.31
CA ALA A 107 -6.71 -12.87 -0.02
C ALA A 107 -6.26 -13.99 0.94
N VAL A 108 -5.97 -15.19 0.42
CA VAL A 108 -5.37 -16.27 1.21
C VAL A 108 -3.95 -15.91 1.64
N ALA A 109 -3.14 -15.36 0.74
CA ALA A 109 -1.79 -14.90 1.06
C ALA A 109 -1.83 -13.83 2.17
N GLU A 110 -2.70 -12.83 2.05
CA GLU A 110 -2.83 -11.81 3.09
C GLU A 110 -3.29 -12.37 4.43
N ALA A 111 -4.18 -13.36 4.43
CA ALA A 111 -4.55 -14.05 5.68
C ALA A 111 -3.33 -14.68 6.36
N LYS A 112 -2.41 -15.31 5.59
CA LYS A 112 -1.14 -15.84 6.11
C LYS A 112 -0.18 -14.76 6.60
N LEU A 113 -0.13 -13.62 5.90
CA LEU A 113 0.62 -12.45 6.34
C LEU A 113 0.07 -11.89 7.66
N LEU A 114 -1.25 -11.78 7.83
CA LEU A 114 -1.89 -11.34 9.07
C LEU A 114 -1.70 -12.36 10.22
N GLU A 115 -1.86 -13.65 9.93
CA GLU A 115 -1.65 -14.76 10.87
C GLU A 115 -0.23 -14.79 11.44
N SER A 116 0.77 -14.38 10.65
CA SER A 116 2.16 -14.29 11.11
C SER A 116 2.34 -13.32 12.29
N GLY A 117 1.44 -12.34 12.46
CA GLY A 117 1.47 -11.34 13.53
C GLY A 117 2.57 -10.28 13.41
N VAL A 118 3.30 -10.18 12.29
CA VAL A 118 4.44 -9.25 12.16
C VAL A 118 4.06 -7.78 12.05
N PHE A 119 2.81 -7.46 11.73
CA PHE A 119 2.32 -6.08 11.72
C PHE A 119 0.95 -5.95 12.39
N ILE A 120 0.65 -4.74 12.83
CA ILE A 120 -0.54 -4.36 13.60
C ILE A 120 -1.36 -3.42 12.71
N PRO A 121 -2.49 -3.85 12.14
CA PRO A 121 -3.38 -2.94 11.41
C PRO A 121 -3.87 -1.84 12.36
N PHE A 122 -3.51 -0.57 12.14
CA PHE A 122 -3.92 0.52 13.03
C PHE A 122 -5.09 1.29 12.44
N THR A 123 -4.86 2.00 11.34
CA THR A 123 -5.86 2.95 10.82
C THR A 123 -5.75 3.14 9.31
N SER A 124 -6.86 3.46 8.67
CA SER A 124 -6.89 4.17 7.40
C SER A 124 -6.93 5.69 7.60
N ARG A 125 -6.59 6.46 6.57
CA ARG A 125 -6.70 7.93 6.64
C ARG A 125 -8.18 8.33 6.56
N GLY A 126 -8.55 9.43 7.20
CA GLY A 126 -9.92 9.91 7.20
C GLY A 126 -10.74 9.31 8.34
N GLY A 127 -12.04 9.15 8.15
CA GLY A 127 -12.94 8.75 9.23
C GLY A 127 -13.01 9.73 10.41
N MET A 128 -12.71 11.02 10.19
CA MET A 128 -12.67 12.07 11.21
C MET A 128 -13.84 13.05 11.02
N TYR A 129 -14.17 13.81 12.07
CA TYR A 129 -14.99 15.00 11.87
C TYR A 129 -14.31 15.99 10.93
N ALA A 130 -15.08 16.61 10.04
CA ALA A 130 -14.60 17.60 9.08
C ALA A 130 -15.66 18.67 8.82
N ILE A 131 -15.22 19.81 8.28
CA ILE A 131 -16.06 20.86 7.71
C ILE A 131 -15.53 21.22 6.33
N SER A 132 -16.42 21.52 5.38
CA SER A 132 -15.99 21.73 3.99
C SER A 132 -16.95 22.60 3.17
N ARG A 133 -16.38 23.26 2.17
CA ARG A 133 -17.06 23.91 1.04
C ARG A 133 -17.06 23.04 -0.23
N VAL A 134 -16.37 21.90 -0.19
CA VAL A 134 -16.19 21.00 -1.32
C VAL A 134 -17.30 19.95 -1.28
N ALA A 135 -18.05 19.81 -2.37
CA ALA A 135 -19.04 18.75 -2.52
C ALA A 135 -18.34 17.38 -2.57
N PRO A 136 -18.82 16.36 -1.84
CA PRO A 136 -18.23 15.03 -1.86
C PRO A 136 -18.26 14.43 -3.27
N TYR A 137 -17.31 13.57 -3.59
CA TYR A 137 -17.23 12.84 -4.87
C TYR A 137 -17.18 13.70 -6.14
N THR A 138 -16.77 14.98 -6.02
CA THR A 138 -16.47 15.85 -7.18
C THR A 138 -14.97 16.01 -7.45
N VAL A 139 -14.15 15.61 -6.47
CA VAL A 139 -12.77 15.18 -6.67
C VAL A 139 -12.80 13.65 -6.71
N SER A 140 -11.95 13.04 -7.53
CA SER A 140 -11.88 11.58 -7.61
C SER A 140 -11.68 10.97 -6.22
N THR A 141 -12.40 9.88 -5.98
CA THR A 141 -12.28 9.07 -4.74
C THR A 141 -11.70 7.70 -5.03
N THR A 142 -11.11 7.53 -6.22
CA THR A 142 -10.36 6.33 -6.57
C THR A 142 -9.27 6.10 -5.54
N TYR A 143 -9.13 4.84 -5.13
CA TYR A 143 -8.26 4.47 -4.04
C TYR A 143 -6.77 4.54 -4.38
N TRP A 144 -6.44 4.45 -5.66
CA TRP A 144 -5.09 4.36 -6.19
C TRP A 144 -4.73 5.51 -7.13
N GLY A 145 -3.47 5.55 -7.54
CA GLY A 145 -2.98 6.54 -8.49
C GLY A 145 -2.77 7.92 -7.86
N ASN A 146 -2.87 8.99 -8.65
CA ASN A 146 -2.76 10.36 -8.13
C ASN A 146 -4.01 11.23 -8.41
N ASP A 147 -5.09 10.64 -8.92
CA ASP A 147 -6.27 11.39 -9.37
C ASP A 147 -7.08 12.02 -8.22
N GLU A 148 -6.94 11.51 -6.98
CA GLU A 148 -7.49 12.17 -5.79
C GLU A 148 -6.92 13.59 -5.56
N SER A 149 -5.80 13.91 -6.21
CA SER A 149 -5.17 15.23 -6.18
C SER A 149 -5.52 16.09 -7.40
N ARG A 150 -6.32 15.61 -8.35
CA ARG A 150 -6.77 16.39 -9.52
C ARG A 150 -8.06 17.17 -9.19
N PHE A 151 -7.90 18.47 -8.92
CA PHE A 151 -8.99 19.31 -8.42
C PHE A 151 -9.86 20.00 -9.48
N HIS A 152 -9.64 19.75 -10.77
CA HIS A 152 -10.31 20.52 -11.83
C HIS A 152 -11.81 20.25 -11.94
N ASN A 153 -12.28 19.08 -11.51
CA ASN A 153 -13.70 18.72 -11.47
C ASN A 153 -14.39 19.12 -10.16
N ALA A 154 -13.65 19.57 -9.14
CA ALA A 154 -14.21 19.87 -7.83
C ALA A 154 -15.35 20.91 -7.92
N VAL A 155 -16.42 20.66 -7.18
CA VAL A 155 -17.52 21.62 -7.01
C VAL A 155 -17.39 22.25 -5.63
N VAL A 156 -17.16 23.56 -5.59
CA VAL A 156 -16.87 24.30 -4.35
C VAL A 156 -17.88 25.42 -4.15
N THR A 157 -18.35 25.60 -2.93
CA THR A 157 -19.27 26.66 -2.52
C THR A 157 -18.55 27.84 -1.85
N SER A 158 -19.15 29.03 -1.81
CA SER A 158 -18.62 30.18 -1.06
C SER A 158 -18.70 29.99 0.46
N ASP A 159 -19.77 29.34 0.92
CA ASP A 159 -20.11 29.12 2.32
C ASP A 159 -19.91 27.65 2.67
N LEU A 160 -19.64 27.35 3.95
CA LEU A 160 -19.55 25.97 4.43
C LEU A 160 -20.84 25.21 4.09
N ILE A 161 -20.69 23.98 3.58
CA ILE A 161 -21.81 23.09 3.30
C ILE A 161 -22.30 22.51 4.63
N LYS A 162 -23.60 22.57 4.86
CA LYS A 162 -24.21 21.96 6.05
C LYS A 162 -24.05 20.45 6.05
N ALA A 163 -23.92 19.86 7.23
CA ALA A 163 -23.81 18.42 7.40
C ALA A 163 -25.02 17.67 6.78
N GLU A 164 -26.24 18.20 6.93
CA GLU A 164 -27.45 17.62 6.33
C GLU A 164 -27.41 17.55 4.79
N ASP A 165 -26.87 18.60 4.15
CA ASP A 165 -26.76 18.66 2.70
C ASP A 165 -25.60 17.78 2.20
N TYR A 166 -24.50 17.72 2.96
CA TYR A 166 -23.38 16.83 2.67
C TYR A 166 -23.82 15.35 2.71
N MET A 167 -24.61 14.94 3.70
CA MET A 167 -25.18 13.59 3.76
C MET A 167 -26.13 13.31 2.60
N ALA A 168 -27.02 14.25 2.25
CA ALA A 168 -27.91 14.10 1.10
C ALA A 168 -27.15 13.91 -0.23
N MET A 169 -26.02 14.61 -0.40
CA MET A 169 -25.14 14.42 -1.55
C MET A 169 -24.44 13.05 -1.53
N ARG A 170 -24.11 12.49 -0.36
CA ARG A 170 -23.56 11.13 -0.25
C ARG A 170 -24.58 10.06 -0.59
N GLU A 171 -25.80 10.17 -0.06
CA GLU A 171 -26.89 9.25 -0.38
C GLU A 171 -27.18 9.27 -1.89
N LYS A 172 -27.22 10.47 -2.48
CA LYS A 172 -27.45 10.59 -3.93
C LYS A 172 -26.32 10.01 -4.77
N TYR A 173 -25.07 10.16 -4.33
CA TYR A 173 -23.93 9.56 -5.02
C TYR A 173 -24.09 8.04 -5.14
N ALA A 174 -24.53 7.35 -4.07
CA ALA A 174 -24.76 5.91 -4.11
C ALA A 174 -25.81 5.48 -5.17
N GLU A 175 -26.74 6.37 -5.52
CA GLU A 175 -27.72 6.13 -6.61
C GLU A 175 -27.18 6.45 -8.00
N LEU A 176 -26.27 7.43 -8.11
CA LEU A 176 -25.80 7.98 -9.40
C LEU A 176 -24.40 7.52 -9.81
N LYS A 177 -23.63 6.87 -8.93
CA LYS A 177 -22.27 6.41 -9.24
C LYS A 177 -22.24 5.53 -10.50
N GLY A 178 -21.39 5.89 -11.46
CA GLY A 178 -21.20 5.21 -12.74
C GLY A 178 -22.16 5.67 -13.83
N THR A 179 -22.97 6.71 -13.61
CA THR A 179 -23.91 7.24 -14.61
C THR A 179 -23.36 8.45 -15.36
N GLY A 180 -22.39 9.16 -14.79
CA GLY A 180 -21.89 10.45 -15.30
C GLY A 180 -22.83 11.63 -15.02
N GLU A 181 -23.89 11.45 -14.22
CA GLU A 181 -24.89 12.49 -13.95
C GLU A 181 -24.67 13.20 -12.60
N TYR A 182 -23.80 12.69 -11.73
CA TYR A 182 -23.69 13.17 -10.34
C TYR A 182 -23.22 14.62 -10.26
N GLU A 183 -22.19 15.01 -11.03
CA GLU A 183 -21.66 16.37 -10.99
C GLU A 183 -22.70 17.42 -11.41
N SER A 184 -23.46 17.12 -12.47
CA SER A 184 -24.54 18.02 -12.94
C SER A 184 -25.66 18.13 -11.90
N TRP A 185 -26.00 17.00 -11.26
CA TRP A 185 -26.98 16.96 -10.19
C TRP A 185 -26.51 17.77 -8.97
N VAL A 186 -25.26 17.60 -8.52
CA VAL A 186 -24.76 18.22 -7.29
C VAL A 186 -24.66 19.74 -7.42
N LYS A 187 -24.25 20.24 -8.59
CA LYS A 187 -24.31 21.68 -8.91
C LYS A 187 -25.72 22.24 -8.76
N SER A 188 -26.70 21.56 -9.37
CA SER A 188 -28.10 21.97 -9.32
C SER A 188 -28.65 21.91 -7.88
N PHE A 189 -28.35 20.84 -7.14
CA PHE A 189 -28.77 20.65 -5.76
C PHE A 189 -28.24 21.77 -4.85
N LEU A 190 -26.96 22.11 -4.97
CA LEU A 190 -26.34 23.17 -4.17
C LEU A 190 -26.95 24.54 -4.48
N GLU A 191 -27.18 24.86 -5.75
CA GLU A 191 -27.85 26.11 -6.15
C GLU A 191 -29.30 26.18 -5.62
N GLU A 192 -30.06 25.08 -5.70
CA GLU A 192 -31.43 24.99 -5.17
C GLU A 192 -31.48 25.16 -3.64
N LYS A 193 -30.44 24.70 -2.95
CA LYS A 193 -30.25 24.91 -1.49
C LYS A 193 -29.76 26.31 -1.13
N GLY A 194 -29.43 27.13 -2.14
CA GLY A 194 -29.03 28.53 -1.97
C GLY A 194 -27.53 28.75 -1.77
N TYR A 195 -26.69 27.74 -2.02
CA TYR A 195 -25.24 27.92 -2.06
C TYR A 195 -24.83 28.67 -3.34
N THR A 196 -23.77 29.47 -3.24
CA THR A 196 -23.13 30.07 -4.42
C THR A 196 -21.88 29.26 -4.75
N LEU A 197 -21.77 28.78 -5.98
CA LEU A 197 -20.57 28.08 -6.45
C LEU A 197 -19.43 29.08 -6.70
N THR A 198 -18.20 28.64 -6.44
CA THR A 198 -16.97 29.38 -6.73
C THR A 198 -16.05 28.53 -7.60
N ASP A 199 -15.25 29.20 -8.40
CA ASP A 199 -14.20 28.64 -9.25
C ASP A 199 -12.82 28.62 -8.56
N GLU A 200 -12.78 28.82 -7.23
CA GLU A 200 -11.55 28.76 -6.44
C GLU A 200 -11.53 27.52 -5.52
N TYR A 201 -10.44 26.75 -5.58
CA TYR A 201 -10.14 25.73 -4.57
C TYR A 201 -8.96 26.18 -3.72
N LYS A 202 -9.09 26.18 -2.39
CA LYS A 202 -8.06 26.61 -1.44
C LYS A 202 -7.65 25.43 -0.56
N TYR A 203 -6.58 24.74 -0.97
CA TYR A 203 -6.05 23.54 -0.33
C TYR A 203 -5.02 23.90 0.76
N PRO A 204 -5.16 23.40 2.00
CA PRO A 204 -4.11 23.52 3.01
C PRO A 204 -2.95 22.56 2.70
N SER A 205 -1.75 23.09 2.46
CA SER A 205 -0.54 22.29 2.24
C SER A 205 0.37 22.32 3.46
N SER A 206 1.03 21.21 3.78
CA SER A 206 2.03 21.09 4.84
C SER A 206 3.48 21.16 4.35
N GLY A 207 3.71 21.18 3.04
CA GLY A 207 5.03 21.19 2.43
C GLY A 207 5.06 21.86 1.07
N ASP A 208 6.26 22.26 0.66
CA ASP A 208 6.55 22.71 -0.70
C ASP A 208 7.11 21.53 -1.51
N PRO A 209 6.89 21.49 -2.85
CA PRO A 209 7.54 20.52 -3.70
C PRO A 209 9.06 20.69 -3.65
N THR A 210 9.78 19.58 -3.61
CA THR A 210 11.26 19.57 -3.59
C THR A 210 11.89 19.44 -4.99
N THR A 211 11.09 19.05 -5.97
CA THR A 211 11.38 19.10 -7.41
C THR A 211 10.10 19.49 -8.15
N TRP A 212 10.23 20.11 -9.33
CA TRP A 212 9.12 20.33 -10.25
C TRP A 212 9.04 19.28 -11.37
N ASP A 213 9.94 18.30 -11.35
CA ASP A 213 9.93 17.19 -12.28
C ASP A 213 9.15 16.01 -11.70
N VAL A 214 7.96 15.78 -12.26
CA VAL A 214 7.02 14.74 -11.80
C VAL A 214 7.54 13.31 -12.00
N LEU A 215 8.53 13.13 -12.88
CA LEU A 215 9.12 11.83 -13.19
C LEU A 215 10.37 11.53 -12.35
N SER A 216 10.77 12.44 -11.43
CA SER A 216 11.96 12.30 -10.57
C SER A 216 11.65 12.29 -9.07
N THR A 217 10.43 11.89 -8.68
CA THR A 217 10.01 11.92 -7.27
C THR A 217 9.01 10.82 -6.92
N SER A 218 9.19 10.23 -5.74
CA SER A 218 8.22 9.36 -5.06
C SER A 218 7.43 10.08 -3.96
N ARG A 219 7.67 11.39 -3.76
CA ARG A 219 7.09 12.14 -2.65
C ARG A 219 5.68 12.62 -2.97
N GLN A 220 4.73 12.23 -2.13
CA GLN A 220 3.33 12.68 -2.26
C GLN A 220 3.18 14.22 -2.26
N ALA A 221 4.02 14.95 -1.52
CA ALA A 221 3.98 16.41 -1.50
C ALA A 221 4.35 17.03 -2.85
N ASP A 222 5.26 16.38 -3.60
CA ASP A 222 5.67 16.81 -4.93
C ASP A 222 4.57 16.45 -5.93
N THR A 223 4.17 15.17 -5.99
CA THR A 223 3.17 14.67 -6.96
C THR A 223 1.83 15.39 -6.82
N ARG A 224 1.36 15.67 -5.60
CA ARG A 224 0.10 16.42 -5.37
C ARG A 224 0.10 17.80 -6.04
N ALA A 225 1.23 18.49 -6.08
CA ALA A 225 1.33 19.77 -6.77
C ALA A 225 1.46 19.60 -8.29
N LEU A 226 2.16 18.54 -8.73
CA LEU A 226 2.57 18.37 -10.12
C LEU A 226 1.52 17.74 -11.04
N VAL A 227 0.60 16.94 -10.51
CA VAL A 227 -0.51 16.34 -11.31
C VAL A 227 -1.41 17.36 -12.00
N HIS A 228 -1.37 18.61 -11.55
CA HIS A 228 -2.09 19.72 -12.17
C HIS A 228 -1.47 20.21 -13.49
N THR A 229 -0.19 19.90 -13.73
CA THR A 229 0.63 20.50 -14.79
C THR A 229 0.66 19.67 -16.08
N TYR A 230 0.35 18.37 -15.99
CA TYR A 230 0.25 17.45 -17.11
C TYR A 230 -1.08 16.70 -17.09
N ASP A 231 -1.37 16.00 -18.18
CA ASP A 231 -2.49 15.08 -18.27
C ASP A 231 -1.99 13.67 -18.65
N GLY A 232 -2.67 12.63 -18.14
CA GLY A 232 -2.29 11.23 -18.35
C GLY A 232 -2.94 10.65 -19.61
N LEU A 233 -2.71 9.37 -19.90
CA LEU A 233 -3.47 8.65 -20.94
C LEU A 233 -4.93 8.47 -20.53
N MET A 234 -5.14 8.11 -19.26
CA MET A 234 -6.42 7.83 -18.63
C MET A 234 -6.51 8.58 -17.29
N GLU A 235 -7.72 8.89 -16.82
CA GLU A 235 -7.99 9.51 -15.52
C GLU A 235 -9.30 8.98 -14.94
N TYR A 236 -9.41 8.87 -13.62
CA TYR A 236 -10.68 8.57 -12.96
C TYR A 236 -11.53 9.82 -12.70
N ASP A 237 -12.82 9.74 -13.02
CA ASP A 237 -13.78 10.77 -12.67
C ASP A 237 -14.21 10.72 -11.18
N GLY A 238 -15.03 11.68 -10.75
CA GLY A 238 -15.60 11.72 -9.41
C GLY A 238 -16.51 10.52 -9.05
N GLU A 239 -16.99 9.80 -10.06
CA GLU A 239 -17.80 8.60 -9.91
C GLU A 239 -16.97 7.31 -9.84
N GLY A 240 -15.63 7.42 -9.84
CA GLY A 240 -14.71 6.29 -9.76
C GLY A 240 -14.68 5.45 -11.04
N THR A 241 -15.09 6.03 -12.17
CA THR A 241 -15.01 5.40 -13.49
C THR A 241 -13.78 5.92 -14.22
N GLN A 242 -13.00 5.01 -14.82
CA GLN A 242 -11.85 5.40 -15.62
C GLN A 242 -12.32 5.97 -16.97
N GLN A 243 -11.82 7.17 -17.29
CA GLN A 243 -12.16 7.94 -18.48
C GLN A 243 -10.92 8.15 -19.37
N PRO A 244 -11.09 8.24 -20.70
CA PRO A 244 -10.03 8.67 -21.59
C PRO A 244 -9.58 10.12 -21.29
N ALA A 245 -8.30 10.32 -21.03
CA ALA A 245 -7.67 11.63 -20.83
C ALA A 245 -6.95 12.07 -22.11
N LEU A 246 -5.62 12.05 -22.21
CA LEU A 246 -4.90 12.30 -23.48
C LEU A 246 -5.10 11.18 -24.51
N ALA A 247 -5.43 9.96 -24.07
CA ALA A 247 -5.91 8.93 -24.99
C ALA A 247 -7.37 9.21 -25.38
N THR A 248 -7.74 8.93 -26.62
CA THR A 248 -9.14 8.88 -27.06
C THR A 248 -9.77 7.51 -26.81
N ASP A 249 -8.95 6.47 -26.92
CA ASP A 249 -9.31 5.06 -26.78
C ASP A 249 -8.03 4.19 -26.72
N TYR A 250 -8.20 2.91 -26.39
CA TYR A 250 -7.13 1.93 -26.37
C TYR A 250 -7.62 0.54 -26.78
N GLU A 251 -6.68 -0.29 -27.22
CA GLU A 251 -6.87 -1.70 -27.56
C GLU A 251 -5.90 -2.57 -26.74
N VAL A 252 -6.34 -3.77 -26.39
CA VAL A 252 -5.51 -4.79 -25.72
C VAL A 252 -5.46 -6.02 -26.63
N SER A 253 -4.27 -6.57 -26.83
CA SER A 253 -4.08 -7.80 -27.61
C SER A 253 -4.78 -9.00 -26.97
N ASP A 254 -5.11 -10.02 -27.77
CA ASP A 254 -5.77 -11.24 -27.31
C ASP A 254 -4.99 -11.99 -26.20
N ASP A 255 -3.65 -11.85 -26.19
CA ASP A 255 -2.77 -12.43 -25.16
C ASP A 255 -2.54 -11.52 -23.96
N GLY A 256 -3.10 -10.30 -23.96
CA GLY A 256 -2.95 -9.33 -22.87
C GLY A 256 -1.55 -8.72 -22.73
N LEU A 257 -0.66 -8.93 -23.69
CA LEU A 257 0.74 -8.49 -23.64
C LEU A 257 0.98 -7.13 -24.29
N THR A 258 0.09 -6.66 -25.16
CA THR A 258 0.27 -5.41 -25.89
C THR A 258 -0.92 -4.49 -25.67
N TYR A 259 -0.65 -3.27 -25.22
CA TYR A 259 -1.65 -2.19 -25.05
C TYR A 259 -1.35 -1.07 -26.04
N THR A 260 -2.32 -0.74 -26.90
CA THR A 260 -2.20 0.32 -27.89
C THR A 260 -3.13 1.48 -27.53
N PHE A 261 -2.60 2.69 -27.37
CA PHE A 261 -3.34 3.90 -27.06
C PHE A 261 -3.32 4.87 -28.25
N HIS A 262 -4.49 5.44 -28.57
CA HIS A 262 -4.62 6.49 -29.58
C HIS A 262 -4.65 7.85 -28.89
N ILE A 263 -3.70 8.73 -29.21
CA ILE A 263 -3.50 10.02 -28.55
C ILE A 263 -4.28 11.13 -29.28
N ARG A 264 -4.85 12.07 -28.52
CA ARG A 264 -5.54 13.24 -29.06
C ARG A 264 -4.63 14.08 -29.96
N GLU A 265 -5.05 14.28 -31.20
CA GLU A 265 -4.39 15.20 -32.13
C GLU A 265 -4.58 16.67 -31.73
N GLY A 266 -3.56 17.49 -31.97
CA GLY A 266 -3.62 18.95 -31.85
C GLY A 266 -3.58 19.49 -30.42
N VAL A 267 -3.32 18.64 -29.42
CA VAL A 267 -3.06 19.08 -28.04
C VAL A 267 -1.67 19.73 -27.96
N LYS A 268 -1.57 20.85 -27.23
CA LYS A 268 -0.34 21.66 -27.15
C LYS A 268 0.33 21.53 -25.79
N TRP A 269 1.65 21.42 -25.81
CA TRP A 269 2.50 21.79 -24.70
C TRP A 269 2.71 23.31 -24.69
N VAL A 270 2.63 23.90 -23.50
CA VAL A 270 2.94 25.32 -23.28
C VAL A 270 3.93 25.48 -22.13
N ASP A 271 4.59 26.63 -22.04
CA ASP A 271 5.36 27.01 -20.84
C ASP A 271 4.48 27.64 -19.75
N SER A 272 5.07 28.04 -18.62
CA SER A 272 4.37 28.69 -17.50
C SER A 272 3.64 29.99 -17.87
N GLN A 273 3.98 30.60 -19.01
CA GLN A 273 3.35 31.82 -19.54
C GLN A 273 2.26 31.49 -20.58
N GLY A 274 1.98 30.22 -20.85
CA GLY A 274 1.00 29.76 -21.83
C GLY A 274 1.48 29.90 -23.28
N ARG A 275 2.79 30.03 -23.53
CA ARG A 275 3.34 30.07 -24.90
C ARG A 275 3.57 28.65 -25.38
N GLU A 276 3.11 28.34 -26.59
CA GLU A 276 3.30 27.03 -27.20
C GLU A 276 4.79 26.67 -27.32
N VAL A 277 5.15 25.46 -26.86
CA VAL A 277 6.51 24.90 -26.96
C VAL A 277 6.56 23.59 -27.74
N GLY A 278 5.42 22.95 -28.01
CA GLY A 278 5.33 21.73 -28.80
C GLY A 278 3.91 21.20 -28.95
N ASP A 279 3.76 20.16 -29.75
CA ASP A 279 2.57 19.32 -29.84
C ASP A 279 2.73 18.12 -28.88
N VAL A 280 1.64 17.66 -28.27
CA VAL A 280 1.64 16.39 -27.53
C VAL A 280 1.64 15.24 -28.53
N THR A 281 2.56 14.30 -28.38
CA THR A 281 2.72 13.13 -29.26
C THR A 281 3.00 11.85 -28.48
N ALA A 282 2.94 10.69 -29.15
CA ALA A 282 3.33 9.41 -28.56
C ALA A 282 4.80 9.39 -28.08
N ASP A 283 5.70 10.10 -28.76
CA ASP A 283 7.11 10.19 -28.35
C ASP A 283 7.27 10.86 -26.98
N ASP A 284 6.34 11.70 -26.54
CA ASP A 284 6.42 12.33 -25.22
C ASP A 284 6.25 11.31 -24.08
N PHE A 285 5.49 10.24 -24.31
CA PHE A 285 5.36 9.14 -23.33
C PHE A 285 6.58 8.22 -23.36
N VAL A 286 7.16 7.99 -24.54
CA VAL A 286 8.44 7.27 -24.68
C VAL A 286 9.56 8.04 -23.95
N ALA A 287 9.64 9.36 -24.17
CA ALA A 287 10.60 10.24 -23.51
C ALA A 287 10.36 10.32 -22.00
N GLY A 288 9.11 10.41 -21.56
CA GLY A 288 8.74 10.42 -20.15
C GLY A 288 9.18 9.14 -19.43
N MET A 289 8.86 7.97 -20.01
CA MET A 289 9.28 6.69 -19.46
C MET A 289 10.82 6.56 -19.41
N GLN A 290 11.52 6.97 -20.47
CA GLN A 290 12.98 6.93 -20.49
C GLN A 290 13.59 7.82 -19.40
N HIS A 291 13.12 9.06 -19.30
CA HIS A 291 13.61 10.00 -18.29
C HIS A 291 13.30 9.53 -16.87
N MET A 292 12.13 8.94 -16.62
CA MET A 292 11.79 8.36 -15.31
C MET A 292 12.79 7.28 -14.89
N MET A 293 13.10 6.35 -15.81
CA MET A 293 14.09 5.30 -15.55
C MET A 293 15.53 5.85 -15.41
N ASP A 294 15.87 6.93 -16.12
CA ASP A 294 17.17 7.60 -15.99
C ASP A 294 17.30 8.38 -14.67
N ALA A 295 16.22 9.05 -14.24
CA ALA A 295 16.21 9.94 -13.08
C ALA A 295 16.21 9.20 -11.75
N MET A 296 15.65 7.98 -11.71
CA MET A 296 15.56 7.13 -10.52
C MET A 296 14.95 7.86 -9.31
N GLY A 297 13.76 8.45 -9.50
CA GLY A 297 12.99 9.16 -8.49
C GLY A 297 12.41 8.30 -7.35
N GLY A 298 12.54 6.98 -7.43
CA GLY A 298 12.13 6.01 -6.41
C GLY A 298 10.81 5.31 -6.70
N LEU A 299 10.34 5.32 -7.96
CA LEU A 299 9.09 4.66 -8.39
C LEU A 299 9.31 3.69 -9.57
N GLU A 300 10.55 3.41 -9.91
CA GLU A 300 10.96 2.63 -11.09
C GLU A 300 10.48 1.18 -10.98
N TYR A 301 10.37 0.68 -9.75
CA TYR A 301 9.86 -0.66 -9.43
C TYR A 301 8.45 -0.91 -10.00
N LEU A 302 7.65 0.14 -10.23
CA LEU A 302 6.30 0.01 -10.79
C LEU A 302 6.31 -0.44 -12.26
N VAL A 303 7.43 -0.31 -12.96
CA VAL A 303 7.56 -0.76 -14.36
C VAL A 303 8.55 -1.92 -14.52
N GLN A 304 9.38 -2.19 -13.51
CA GLN A 304 10.19 -3.41 -13.44
C GLN A 304 9.26 -4.62 -13.44
N ASP A 305 9.62 -5.66 -14.19
CA ASP A 305 8.82 -6.88 -14.34
C ASP A 305 7.36 -6.65 -14.78
N VAL A 306 7.04 -5.47 -15.32
CA VAL A 306 5.75 -5.15 -15.94
C VAL A 306 5.98 -4.85 -17.42
N ILE A 307 6.88 -3.92 -17.74
CA ILE A 307 7.18 -3.51 -19.12
C ILE A 307 8.40 -4.28 -19.63
N VAL A 308 8.32 -4.83 -20.85
CA VAL A 308 9.43 -5.55 -21.48
C VAL A 308 10.71 -4.71 -21.44
N GLY A 309 11.81 -5.29 -20.97
CA GLY A 309 13.13 -4.65 -20.98
C GLY A 309 13.34 -3.53 -19.95
N ALA A 310 12.31 -3.12 -19.21
CA ALA A 310 12.43 -2.08 -18.18
C ALA A 310 13.42 -2.48 -17.08
N ASP A 311 13.32 -3.71 -16.57
CA ASP A 311 14.23 -4.22 -15.53
C ASP A 311 15.70 -4.18 -15.98
N ALA A 312 15.99 -4.66 -17.19
CA ALA A 312 17.35 -4.64 -17.74
C ALA A 312 17.91 -3.22 -17.93
N TYR A 313 17.05 -2.25 -18.26
CA TYR A 313 17.45 -0.85 -18.41
C TYR A 313 17.72 -0.20 -17.05
N ILE A 314 16.78 -0.32 -16.11
CA ILE A 314 16.89 0.22 -14.74
C ILE A 314 18.11 -0.35 -14.00
N ASN A 315 18.38 -1.65 -14.18
CA ASN A 315 19.55 -2.31 -13.59
C ASN A 315 20.87 -2.03 -14.33
N GLY A 316 20.86 -1.20 -15.38
CA GLY A 316 22.03 -0.84 -16.17
C GLY A 316 22.65 -2.02 -16.95
N GLU A 317 21.88 -3.07 -17.22
CA GLU A 317 22.32 -4.19 -18.05
C GLU A 317 22.33 -3.81 -19.54
N THR A 318 21.50 -2.83 -19.91
CA THR A 318 21.47 -2.14 -21.19
C THR A 318 21.26 -0.65 -20.98
N THR A 319 21.82 0.17 -21.87
CA THR A 319 21.52 1.61 -21.97
C THR A 319 20.78 1.93 -23.27
N ASP A 320 20.47 0.90 -24.06
CA ASP A 320 19.68 1.00 -25.28
C ASP A 320 18.19 0.97 -24.93
N PHE A 321 17.57 2.14 -24.82
CA PHE A 321 16.15 2.25 -24.49
C PHE A 321 15.23 1.64 -25.57
N SER A 322 15.74 1.38 -26.79
CA SER A 322 14.93 0.71 -27.82
C SER A 322 14.59 -0.74 -27.48
N THR A 323 15.19 -1.32 -26.43
CA THR A 323 14.82 -2.62 -25.89
C THR A 323 13.67 -2.55 -24.88
N VAL A 324 13.26 -1.35 -24.45
CA VAL A 324 12.15 -1.14 -23.52
C VAL A 324 10.84 -1.11 -24.30
N GLY A 325 9.83 -1.82 -23.80
CA GLY A 325 8.52 -2.02 -24.41
C GLY A 325 7.60 -0.80 -24.36
N VAL A 326 8.10 0.41 -24.68
CA VAL A 326 7.29 1.62 -24.83
C VAL A 326 7.68 2.29 -26.14
N LYS A 327 6.75 2.33 -27.11
CA LYS A 327 7.06 2.78 -28.46
C LYS A 327 5.99 3.69 -29.05
N ALA A 328 6.44 4.75 -29.70
CA ALA A 328 5.62 5.54 -30.61
C ALA A 328 5.57 4.81 -31.97
N VAL A 329 4.43 4.21 -32.30
CA VAL A 329 4.20 3.57 -33.61
C VAL A 329 4.10 4.64 -34.70
N ASP A 330 3.44 5.75 -34.36
CA ASP A 330 3.42 7.00 -35.09
C ASP A 330 3.20 8.18 -34.10
N ASP A 331 3.02 9.41 -34.61
CA ASP A 331 2.89 10.61 -33.78
C ASP A 331 1.74 10.53 -32.75
N TYR A 332 0.71 9.70 -33.00
CA TYR A 332 -0.51 9.64 -32.19
C TYR A 332 -0.91 8.21 -31.80
N THR A 333 0.00 7.25 -31.94
CA THR A 333 -0.23 5.85 -31.55
C THR A 333 0.92 5.39 -30.67
N LEU A 334 0.62 5.15 -29.39
CA LEU A 334 1.56 4.67 -28.38
C LEU A 334 1.27 3.21 -28.07
N GLU A 335 2.30 2.39 -28.01
CA GLU A 335 2.17 0.97 -27.69
C GLU A 335 3.08 0.60 -26.51
N TYR A 336 2.52 -0.14 -25.56
CA TYR A 336 3.22 -0.77 -24.45
C TYR A 336 3.26 -2.28 -24.65
N ASP A 337 4.44 -2.87 -24.53
CA ASP A 337 4.66 -4.32 -24.51
C ASP A 337 5.00 -4.77 -23.08
N LEU A 338 4.22 -5.69 -22.54
CA LEU A 338 4.30 -6.19 -21.17
C LEU A 338 5.00 -7.56 -21.11
N VAL A 339 5.66 -7.85 -19.99
CA VAL A 339 6.37 -9.13 -19.80
C VAL A 339 5.42 -10.31 -19.58
N ALA A 340 4.23 -10.03 -19.04
CA ALA A 340 3.15 -10.97 -18.75
C ALA A 340 1.80 -10.23 -18.81
N PRO A 341 0.67 -10.94 -18.93
CA PRO A 341 -0.65 -10.31 -18.91
C PRO A 341 -0.87 -9.55 -17.59
N CYS A 342 -1.23 -8.28 -17.68
CA CYS A 342 -1.41 -7.40 -16.52
C CYS A 342 -2.81 -6.77 -16.57
N THR A 343 -3.80 -7.44 -15.97
CA THR A 343 -5.21 -7.02 -16.06
C THR A 343 -5.49 -5.67 -15.42
N TYR A 344 -4.60 -5.20 -14.55
CA TYR A 344 -4.68 -3.91 -13.87
C TYR A 344 -3.81 -2.81 -14.51
N PHE A 345 -3.14 -3.06 -15.66
CA PHE A 345 -2.22 -2.10 -16.28
C PHE A 345 -2.84 -0.71 -16.49
N ASN A 346 -4.09 -0.66 -16.95
CA ASN A 346 -4.80 0.62 -17.12
C ASN A 346 -4.94 1.41 -15.82
N THR A 347 -5.10 0.74 -14.69
CA THR A 347 -5.23 1.40 -13.38
C THR A 347 -3.93 2.08 -12.94
N MET A 348 -2.78 1.61 -13.46
CA MET A 348 -1.46 2.20 -13.20
C MET A 348 -1.28 3.54 -13.91
N LEU A 349 -1.98 3.77 -15.02
CA LEU A 349 -1.79 4.94 -15.89
C LEU A 349 -2.25 6.27 -15.26
N SER A 350 -2.96 6.24 -14.14
CA SER A 350 -3.28 7.44 -13.35
C SER A 350 -2.13 7.86 -12.42
N TYR A 351 -1.04 7.09 -12.37
CA TYR A 351 0.13 7.39 -11.56
C TYR A 351 1.19 8.17 -12.34
N SER A 352 1.91 9.04 -11.62
CA SER A 352 2.86 9.99 -12.21
C SER A 352 4.02 9.38 -13.00
N VAL A 353 4.38 8.12 -12.75
CA VAL A 353 5.44 7.42 -13.52
C VAL A 353 5.12 7.26 -15.01
N PHE A 354 3.83 7.36 -15.38
CA PHE A 354 3.36 7.29 -16.76
C PHE A 354 3.11 8.69 -17.38
N ALA A 355 3.54 9.77 -16.70
CA ALA A 355 3.36 11.11 -17.20
C ALA A 355 4.17 11.34 -18.51
N PRO A 356 3.61 12.07 -19.49
CA PRO A 356 4.35 12.43 -20.68
C PRO A 356 5.35 13.56 -20.37
N LEU A 357 6.42 13.61 -21.16
CA LEU A 357 7.46 14.64 -21.09
C LEU A 357 7.74 15.17 -22.49
N ASN A 358 7.63 16.48 -22.70
CA ASN A 358 7.95 17.07 -23.99
C ASN A 358 9.45 16.97 -24.28
N ARG A 359 9.85 16.05 -25.17
CA ARG A 359 11.28 15.75 -25.46
C ARG A 359 12.06 17.00 -25.85
N SER A 360 11.54 17.77 -26.80
CA SER A 360 12.23 18.96 -27.32
C SER A 360 12.43 20.04 -26.25
N TYR A 361 11.44 20.24 -25.37
CA TYR A 361 11.55 21.20 -24.27
C TYR A 361 12.54 20.70 -23.21
N TYR A 362 12.47 19.43 -22.83
CA TYR A 362 13.41 18.79 -21.89
C TYR A 362 14.87 18.94 -22.36
N GLU A 363 15.16 18.60 -23.62
CA GLU A 363 16.48 18.78 -24.22
C GLU A 363 16.91 20.26 -24.24
N SER A 364 15.97 21.19 -24.47
CA SER A 364 16.24 22.64 -24.43
C SER A 364 16.62 23.14 -23.03
N CYS A 365 16.22 22.42 -21.99
CA CYS A 365 16.58 22.62 -20.59
C CYS A 365 17.82 21.83 -20.17
N GLY A 366 18.63 21.35 -21.13
CA GLY A 366 19.85 20.58 -20.87
C GLY A 366 19.62 19.12 -20.50
N GLY A 367 18.36 18.66 -20.58
CA GLY A 367 17.99 17.27 -20.38
C GLY A 367 18.65 16.35 -21.41
N LYS A 368 19.04 15.15 -20.97
CA LYS A 368 19.67 14.11 -21.78
C LYS A 368 19.23 12.75 -21.27
N PHE A 369 19.32 11.73 -22.11
CA PHE A 369 18.85 10.39 -21.78
C PHE A 369 19.99 9.37 -21.71
N GLY A 370 19.74 8.24 -21.03
CA GLY A 370 20.65 7.11 -20.90
C GLY A 370 22.00 7.52 -20.31
N ASP A 371 23.09 7.02 -20.91
CA ASP A 371 24.47 7.27 -20.46
C ASP A 371 24.87 8.76 -20.40
N GLU A 372 24.13 9.65 -21.06
CA GLU A 372 24.39 11.08 -21.03
C GLU A 372 23.59 11.84 -19.97
N PHE A 373 22.61 11.20 -19.32
CA PHE A 373 21.85 11.80 -18.24
C PHE A 373 22.77 12.15 -17.06
N ASP A 374 22.69 13.40 -16.60
CA ASP A 374 23.42 13.90 -15.45
C ASP A 374 22.63 15.06 -14.83
N SER A 375 21.84 14.76 -13.80
CA SER A 375 21.06 15.76 -13.05
C SER A 375 21.93 16.79 -12.32
N SER A 376 23.25 16.56 -12.21
CA SER A 376 24.21 17.50 -11.63
C SER A 376 24.87 18.42 -12.65
N ALA A 377 24.61 18.21 -13.95
CA ALA A 377 25.16 19.02 -15.02
C ALA A 377 24.74 20.49 -14.89
N SER A 378 25.68 21.41 -15.11
CA SER A 378 25.44 22.84 -14.88
C SER A 378 24.41 23.49 -15.81
N ASP A 379 24.14 22.86 -16.94
CA ASP A 379 23.14 23.26 -17.94
C ASP A 379 21.81 22.48 -17.80
N TYR A 380 21.73 21.49 -16.91
CA TYR A 380 20.48 20.80 -16.59
C TYR A 380 19.61 21.68 -15.69
N THR A 381 18.53 22.22 -16.24
CA THR A 381 17.60 23.10 -15.53
C THR A 381 16.18 22.56 -15.48
N TYR A 382 15.89 21.42 -16.12
CA TYR A 382 14.54 20.87 -16.11
C TYR A 382 14.06 20.55 -14.69
N GLY A 383 12.84 20.96 -14.35
CA GLY A 383 12.26 20.69 -13.03
C GLY A 383 12.85 21.46 -11.84
N THR A 384 13.82 22.37 -12.05
CA THR A 384 14.40 23.13 -10.92
C THR A 384 13.42 24.15 -10.32
N ASP A 385 12.50 24.64 -11.15
CA ASP A 385 11.37 25.47 -10.75
C ASP A 385 10.22 25.35 -11.77
N ALA A 386 9.08 25.97 -11.47
CA ALA A 386 7.90 25.92 -12.31
C ALA A 386 8.05 26.60 -13.69
N ASP A 387 9.06 27.45 -13.91
CA ASP A 387 9.32 28.05 -15.23
C ASP A 387 10.15 27.14 -16.14
N HIS A 388 10.70 26.04 -15.61
CA HIS A 388 11.54 25.07 -16.31
C HIS A 388 10.88 23.70 -16.47
N ILE A 389 9.56 23.70 -16.67
CA ILE A 389 8.77 22.54 -17.09
C ILE A 389 7.81 22.96 -18.21
N ALA A 390 7.41 22.00 -19.03
CA ALA A 390 6.31 22.17 -19.99
C ALA A 390 4.99 21.72 -19.36
N TYR A 391 3.89 22.29 -19.84
CA TYR A 391 2.54 22.05 -19.34
C TYR A 391 1.63 21.57 -20.47
N CYS A 392 0.95 20.43 -20.26
CA CYS A 392 -0.13 19.95 -21.11
C CYS A 392 -1.43 19.71 -20.32
N GLY A 393 -1.38 19.87 -18.99
CA GLY A 393 -2.49 19.61 -18.08
C GLY A 393 -3.44 20.79 -17.88
N PRO A 394 -4.40 20.64 -16.94
CA PRO A 394 -5.47 21.60 -16.71
C PRO A 394 -5.00 22.94 -16.15
N TYR A 395 -3.79 23.03 -15.58
CA TYR A 395 -3.31 24.25 -14.92
C TYR A 395 -1.88 24.64 -15.28
N LEU A 396 -1.62 25.95 -15.20
CA LEU A 396 -0.29 26.55 -15.18
C LEU A 396 0.03 27.03 -13.77
N VAL A 397 1.27 26.84 -13.32
CA VAL A 397 1.76 27.44 -12.07
C VAL A 397 2.11 28.90 -12.35
N THR A 398 1.40 29.83 -11.72
CA THR A 398 1.56 31.27 -11.95
C THR A 398 2.24 32.01 -10.80
N ASN A 399 2.34 31.36 -9.63
CA ASN A 399 3.10 31.86 -8.50
C ASN A 399 3.54 30.68 -7.62
N PHE A 400 4.80 30.71 -7.17
CA PHE A 400 5.30 29.87 -6.10
C PHE A 400 6.13 30.71 -5.14
N THR A 401 5.66 30.80 -3.90
CA THR A 401 6.39 31.42 -2.79
C THR A 401 6.55 30.36 -1.71
N ALA A 402 7.78 29.87 -1.53
CA ALA A 402 8.12 28.84 -0.56
C ALA A 402 7.58 29.16 0.85
N LYS A 403 7.02 28.14 1.51
CA LYS A 403 6.39 28.18 2.83
C LYS A 403 5.30 29.24 2.95
N ASN A 404 4.61 29.51 1.85
CA ASN A 404 3.52 30.46 1.80
C ASN A 404 2.42 30.00 0.85
N THR A 405 2.66 30.02 -0.47
CA THR A 405 1.59 29.69 -1.43
C THR A 405 2.09 29.23 -2.79
N ILE A 406 1.35 28.29 -3.39
CA ILE A 406 1.40 27.96 -4.81
C ILE A 406 0.05 28.37 -5.43
N THR A 407 0.06 29.04 -6.58
CA THR A 407 -1.15 29.45 -7.30
C THR A 407 -1.16 28.85 -8.70
N PHE A 408 -2.17 28.04 -8.96
CA PHE A 408 -2.42 27.42 -10.25
C PHE A 408 -3.58 28.13 -10.94
N LYS A 409 -3.46 28.42 -12.23
CA LYS A 409 -4.55 29.00 -13.05
C LYS A 409 -4.87 28.11 -14.22
N ALA A 410 -6.16 28.01 -14.55
CA ALA A 410 -6.63 27.18 -15.65
C ALA A 410 -5.86 27.45 -16.94
N ASN A 411 -5.39 26.38 -17.56
CA ASN A 411 -4.63 26.42 -18.79
C ASN A 411 -5.56 26.60 -19.99
N SER A 412 -5.50 27.77 -20.63
CA SER A 412 -6.38 28.09 -21.77
C SER A 412 -6.15 27.25 -23.04
N THR A 413 -5.04 26.49 -23.11
CA THR A 413 -4.73 25.56 -24.20
C THR A 413 -5.04 24.11 -23.87
N TYR A 414 -5.46 23.80 -22.63
CA TYR A 414 -5.84 22.45 -22.25
C TYR A 414 -6.98 21.93 -23.13
N TRP A 415 -6.89 20.66 -23.54
CA TRP A 415 -7.81 20.07 -24.50
C TRP A 415 -9.26 20.03 -23.96
N ASN A 416 -9.42 19.85 -22.64
CA ASN A 416 -10.71 19.77 -21.95
C ASN A 416 -11.04 21.04 -21.13
N LYS A 417 -10.52 22.21 -21.53
CA LYS A 417 -10.65 23.45 -20.76
C LYS A 417 -12.08 23.89 -20.44
N ASP A 418 -13.05 23.56 -21.30
CA ASP A 418 -14.45 23.96 -21.12
C ASP A 418 -15.14 23.21 -19.97
N ASN A 419 -14.54 22.11 -19.50
CA ASN A 419 -15.02 21.29 -18.38
C ASN A 419 -14.25 21.55 -17.07
N ILE A 420 -13.35 22.53 -17.01
CA ILE A 420 -12.69 22.92 -15.77
C ILE A 420 -13.68 23.71 -14.89
N ASN A 421 -14.07 23.13 -13.75
CA ASN A 421 -14.92 23.80 -12.76
C ASN A 421 -14.13 24.84 -11.96
N ILE A 422 -12.92 24.48 -11.53
CA ILE A 422 -12.06 25.33 -10.70
C ILE A 422 -11.06 26.08 -11.58
N GLN A 423 -11.24 27.39 -11.73
CA GLN A 423 -10.36 28.23 -12.54
C GLN A 423 -9.07 28.61 -11.82
N THR A 424 -9.05 28.62 -10.48
CA THR A 424 -7.84 28.88 -9.68
C THR A 424 -7.72 27.91 -8.51
N VAL A 425 -6.57 27.25 -8.38
CA VAL A 425 -6.23 26.45 -7.19
C VAL A 425 -5.15 27.17 -6.40
N TYR A 426 -5.35 27.27 -5.09
CA TYR A 426 -4.36 27.78 -4.15
C TYR A 426 -3.91 26.66 -3.23
N PHE A 427 -2.61 26.42 -3.16
CA PHE A 427 -2.03 25.67 -2.05
C PHE A 427 -1.53 26.70 -1.03
N LEU A 428 -1.97 26.55 0.21
CA LEU A 428 -1.72 27.51 1.29
C LEU A 428 -0.96 26.82 2.41
N TYR A 429 0.25 27.29 2.69
CA TYR A 429 1.17 26.64 3.62
C TYR A 429 0.68 26.73 5.08
N ASN A 430 0.69 25.59 5.76
CA ASN A 430 0.43 25.44 7.17
C ASN A 430 1.39 24.38 7.74
N ASP A 431 2.31 24.80 8.61
CA ASP A 431 3.31 23.91 9.23
C ASP A 431 2.73 22.96 10.29
N GLY A 432 1.43 23.09 10.61
CA GLY A 432 0.73 22.20 11.54
C GLY A 432 1.06 22.44 13.01
N THR A 433 1.84 23.47 13.36
CA THR A 433 2.26 23.74 14.73
C THR A 433 1.12 24.26 15.63
N ASP A 434 0.11 24.90 15.05
CA ASP A 434 -1.13 25.29 15.73
C ASP A 434 -2.27 24.34 15.32
N ALA A 435 -2.67 23.47 16.26
CA ALA A 435 -3.71 22.46 16.09
C ALA A 435 -5.10 23.03 15.72
N THR A 436 -5.33 24.34 15.89
CA THR A 436 -6.61 25.02 15.58
C THR A 436 -6.53 25.89 14.32
N LYS A 437 -5.34 26.11 13.74
CA LYS A 437 -5.16 27.01 12.59
C LYS A 437 -6.00 26.62 11.39
N ALA A 438 -5.96 25.36 10.98
CA ALA A 438 -6.74 24.87 9.83
C ALA A 438 -8.24 25.13 10.01
N TYR A 439 -8.78 24.86 11.20
CA TYR A 439 -10.18 25.15 11.53
C TYR A 439 -10.49 26.66 11.47
N ASN A 440 -9.63 27.50 12.07
CA ASN A 440 -9.84 28.94 12.03
C ASN A 440 -9.78 29.49 10.59
N ASP A 441 -8.89 28.97 9.75
CA ASP A 441 -8.78 29.32 8.34
C ASP A 441 -10.01 28.86 7.55
N ALA A 442 -10.51 27.64 7.80
CA ALA A 442 -11.72 27.11 7.16
C ALA A 442 -12.96 27.92 7.55
N LYS A 443 -13.12 28.22 8.84
CA LYS A 443 -14.17 29.11 9.36
C LYS A 443 -14.11 30.49 8.70
N ALA A 444 -12.92 31.04 8.51
CA ALA A 444 -12.71 32.34 7.86
C ALA A 444 -12.83 32.32 6.33
N GLY A 445 -12.95 31.14 5.70
CA GLY A 445 -12.96 30.99 4.23
C GLY A 445 -11.59 31.17 3.57
N THR A 446 -10.51 31.09 4.34
CA THR A 446 -9.13 31.11 3.84
C THR A 446 -8.77 29.78 3.16
N ILE A 447 -9.26 28.66 3.69
CA ILE A 447 -9.18 27.34 3.05
C ILE A 447 -10.59 26.76 2.80
N SER A 448 -10.70 25.85 1.83
CA SER A 448 -11.99 25.28 1.41
C SER A 448 -12.58 24.33 2.45
N GLY A 449 -11.76 23.71 3.30
CA GLY A 449 -12.21 22.81 4.36
C GLY A 449 -11.04 22.28 5.19
N CYS A 450 -11.35 21.55 6.26
CA CYS A 450 -10.37 20.85 7.07
C CYS A 450 -11.01 19.71 7.88
N SER A 451 -10.19 18.73 8.24
CA SER A 451 -10.50 17.82 9.35
C SER A 451 -10.44 18.56 10.69
N LEU A 452 -11.20 18.09 11.66
CA LEU A 452 -11.25 18.61 13.02
C LEU A 452 -10.48 17.65 13.94
N SER A 453 -9.25 18.03 14.31
CA SER A 453 -8.54 17.44 15.45
C SER A 453 -9.35 17.60 16.74
N THR A 454 -9.00 16.91 17.83
CA THR A 454 -9.69 17.09 19.13
C THR A 454 -9.80 18.56 19.55
N ALA A 455 -8.72 19.33 19.44
CA ALA A 455 -8.72 20.77 19.75
C ALA A 455 -9.58 21.60 18.79
N ALA A 456 -9.54 21.30 17.48
CA ALA A 456 -10.37 21.97 16.48
C ALA A 456 -11.86 21.63 16.64
N LEU A 457 -12.17 20.40 17.04
CA LEU A 457 -13.54 19.94 17.31
C LEU A 457 -14.13 20.68 18.51
N GLU A 458 -13.37 20.83 19.60
CA GLU A 458 -13.77 21.66 20.74
C GLU A 458 -13.99 23.12 20.34
N ALA A 459 -13.11 23.68 19.50
CA ALA A 459 -13.28 25.03 18.97
C ALA A 459 -14.55 25.17 18.12
N ALA A 460 -14.84 24.19 17.25
CA ALA A 460 -16.06 24.14 16.45
C ALA A 460 -17.34 24.07 17.29
N LYS A 461 -17.32 23.29 18.39
CA LYS A 461 -18.42 23.22 19.35
C LYS A 461 -18.62 24.56 20.08
N ASN A 462 -17.54 25.20 20.52
CA ASN A 462 -17.61 26.49 21.22
C ASN A 462 -18.10 27.63 20.31
N ASP A 463 -17.75 27.60 19.03
CA ASP A 463 -18.22 28.57 18.03
C ASP A 463 -19.65 28.28 17.54
N GLY A 464 -20.26 27.16 17.94
CA GLY A 464 -21.59 26.74 17.50
C GLY A 464 -21.65 26.28 16.04
N LEU A 465 -20.52 25.92 15.43
CA LEU A 465 -20.46 25.44 14.04
C LEU A 465 -20.53 23.91 13.93
N TYR A 466 -20.29 23.19 15.03
CA TYR A 466 -20.29 21.73 15.03
C TYR A 466 -21.63 21.14 14.58
N ASP A 467 -22.74 21.51 15.21
CA ASP A 467 -24.06 20.89 14.96
C ASP A 467 -24.57 21.12 13.53
N ASP A 468 -24.21 22.24 12.91
CA ASP A 468 -24.70 22.62 11.57
C ASP A 468 -23.80 22.10 10.44
N TYR A 469 -22.49 22.01 10.65
CA TYR A 469 -21.51 21.81 9.56
C TYR A 469 -20.62 20.58 9.70
N ALA A 470 -20.45 20.03 10.91
CA ALA A 470 -19.54 18.90 11.08
C ALA A 470 -20.14 17.61 10.50
N TYR A 471 -19.37 16.92 9.66
CA TYR A 471 -19.70 15.60 9.13
C TYR A 471 -18.52 14.65 9.34
N ILE A 472 -18.74 13.35 9.19
CA ILE A 472 -17.67 12.33 9.25
C ILE A 472 -17.13 12.13 7.82
N SER A 473 -15.84 12.38 7.63
CA SER A 473 -15.15 12.17 6.37
C SER A 473 -15.08 10.68 6.02
N LEU A 474 -14.99 10.36 4.73
CA LEU A 474 -14.70 9.00 4.28
C LEU A 474 -13.31 8.57 4.76
N THR A 475 -13.11 7.26 4.85
CA THR A 475 -11.77 6.67 4.89
C THR A 475 -11.25 6.47 3.46
N ASP A 476 -9.93 6.52 3.28
CA ASP A 476 -9.27 6.15 2.02
C ASP A 476 -8.75 4.71 2.07
N ALA A 477 -7.98 4.31 1.06
CA ALA A 477 -7.33 3.00 1.00
C ALA A 477 -5.91 2.98 1.58
N THR A 478 -5.46 4.05 2.22
CA THR A 478 -4.16 4.02 2.90
C THR A 478 -4.27 3.12 4.13
N SER A 479 -3.33 2.20 4.31
CA SER A 479 -3.26 1.33 5.49
C SER A 479 -2.03 1.70 6.32
N PHE A 480 -2.26 2.36 7.46
CA PHE A 480 -1.22 2.59 8.46
C PHE A 480 -1.15 1.41 9.41
N VAL A 481 0.07 0.89 9.59
CA VAL A 481 0.30 -0.33 10.36
C VAL A 481 1.47 -0.15 11.32
N GLY A 482 1.42 -0.89 12.43
CA GLY A 482 2.56 -1.08 13.32
C GLY A 482 3.43 -2.22 12.83
N PHE A 483 4.75 -2.14 12.92
CA PHE A 483 5.67 -3.21 12.52
C PHE A 483 6.34 -3.80 13.76
N MET A 484 6.45 -5.13 13.81
CA MET A 484 7.22 -5.84 14.82
C MET A 484 8.57 -6.23 14.23
N ASN A 485 9.65 -5.79 14.88
CA ASN A 485 11.00 -6.07 14.42
C ASN A 485 11.44 -7.48 14.87
N VAL A 486 11.49 -8.42 13.93
CA VAL A 486 11.81 -9.83 14.19
C VAL A 486 13.31 -10.13 14.09
N ASN A 487 14.12 -9.15 13.69
CA ASN A 487 15.57 -9.29 13.57
C ASN A 487 16.32 -7.99 13.94
N ARG A 488 15.90 -7.33 15.03
CA ARG A 488 16.46 -6.05 15.46
C ARG A 488 17.99 -6.09 15.61
N ALA A 489 18.66 -5.16 14.93
CA ALA A 489 20.11 -5.00 15.00
C ALA A 489 20.56 -3.63 15.56
N ALA A 490 19.71 -2.60 15.46
CA ALA A 490 20.00 -1.25 15.95
C ALA A 490 19.34 -0.95 17.32
N PHE A 491 20.10 -0.29 18.20
CA PHE A 491 19.67 0.13 19.55
C PHE A 491 19.90 1.65 19.80
N ALA A 492 20.20 2.39 18.73
CA ALA A 492 20.24 3.84 18.61
C ALA A 492 20.06 4.18 17.13
N ASN A 493 19.68 5.42 16.79
CA ASN A 493 19.45 5.77 15.39
C ASN A 493 20.75 5.72 14.56
N ALA A 494 20.64 5.26 13.31
CA ALA A 494 21.78 5.13 12.40
C ALA A 494 22.42 6.47 12.02
N ASN A 495 21.63 7.54 11.96
CA ASN A 495 22.11 8.90 11.67
C ASN A 495 22.80 9.58 12.87
N ASP A 496 22.42 9.22 14.10
CA ASP A 496 23.01 9.71 15.36
C ASP A 496 22.94 8.64 16.45
N ALA A 497 24.08 8.00 16.73
CA ALA A 497 24.20 6.94 17.74
C ALA A 497 23.97 7.40 19.20
N THR A 498 23.73 8.69 19.44
CA THR A 498 23.34 9.23 20.76
C THR A 498 21.84 9.47 20.89
N ALA A 499 21.10 9.48 19.77
CA ALA A 499 19.66 9.69 19.73
C ALA A 499 18.88 8.36 19.85
N VAL A 500 17.71 8.43 20.49
CA VAL A 500 16.73 7.32 20.60
C VAL A 500 17.39 6.02 21.09
N LYS A 501 18.27 6.14 22.09
CA LYS A 501 19.05 5.01 22.59
C LYS A 501 18.19 4.10 23.48
N SER A 502 18.20 2.81 23.17
CA SER A 502 17.56 1.76 23.96
C SER A 502 18.14 1.66 25.37
N THR A 503 17.29 1.27 26.32
CA THR A 503 17.68 0.92 27.70
C THR A 503 17.87 -0.58 27.92
N GLN A 504 17.62 -1.42 26.91
CA GLN A 504 17.77 -2.86 27.03
C GLN A 504 19.22 -3.24 27.31
N THR A 505 19.40 -4.22 28.21
CA THR A 505 20.67 -4.93 28.33
C THR A 505 20.85 -5.93 27.19
N GLU A 506 22.05 -6.48 27.02
CA GLU A 506 22.29 -7.55 26.03
C GLU A 506 21.40 -8.78 26.28
N GLU A 507 21.14 -9.12 27.55
CA GLU A 507 20.26 -10.23 27.93
C GLU A 507 18.79 -9.93 27.64
N ASP A 508 18.35 -8.68 27.86
CA ASP A 508 17.00 -8.24 27.49
C ASP A 508 16.81 -8.28 25.98
N ALA A 509 17.75 -7.73 25.22
CA ALA A 509 17.74 -7.71 23.76
C ALA A 509 17.69 -9.13 23.17
N ALA A 510 18.47 -10.07 23.70
CA ALA A 510 18.44 -11.46 23.26
C ALA A 510 17.08 -12.13 23.54
N ARG A 511 16.51 -11.88 24.73
CA ARG A 511 15.20 -12.42 25.11
C ARG A 511 14.07 -11.82 24.28
N THR A 512 14.09 -10.51 24.05
CA THR A 512 13.12 -9.81 23.20
C THR A 512 13.21 -10.28 21.76
N LYS A 513 14.42 -10.45 21.21
CA LYS A 513 14.61 -11.01 19.86
C LYS A 513 14.01 -12.41 19.72
N ALA A 514 14.26 -13.30 20.69
CA ALA A 514 13.67 -14.63 20.70
C ALA A 514 12.14 -14.57 20.77
N ALA A 515 11.59 -13.70 21.62
CA ALA A 515 10.16 -13.49 21.71
C ALA A 515 9.55 -12.93 20.43
N MET A 516 10.14 -11.90 19.80
CA MET A 516 9.63 -11.34 18.55
C MET A 516 9.64 -12.33 17.39
N ARG A 517 10.51 -13.34 17.41
CA ARG A 517 10.50 -14.44 16.43
C ARG A 517 9.43 -15.50 16.71
N ASN A 518 8.87 -15.55 17.90
CA ASN A 518 7.79 -16.44 18.27
C ASN A 518 6.42 -15.89 17.80
N GLN A 519 5.70 -16.65 16.99
CA GLN A 519 4.40 -16.24 16.44
C GLN A 519 3.35 -15.99 17.53
N GLU A 520 3.27 -16.87 18.52
CA GLU A 520 2.35 -16.74 19.64
C GLU A 520 2.62 -15.44 20.43
N PHE A 521 3.89 -15.05 20.63
CA PHE A 521 4.20 -13.78 21.27
C PHE A 521 3.75 -12.57 20.44
N ARG A 522 3.96 -12.59 19.13
CA ARG A 522 3.50 -11.53 18.23
C ARG A 522 1.98 -11.40 18.24
N LEU A 523 1.25 -12.52 18.17
CA LEU A 523 -0.22 -12.54 18.30
C LEU A 523 -0.69 -12.07 19.68
N ALA A 524 0.02 -12.43 20.76
CA ALA A 524 -0.25 -11.93 22.11
C ALA A 524 -0.12 -10.40 22.19
N LEU A 525 0.94 -9.84 21.60
CA LEU A 525 1.12 -8.38 21.51
C LEU A 525 -0.02 -7.74 20.70
N LEU A 526 -0.28 -8.21 19.48
CA LEU A 526 -1.33 -7.67 18.61
C LEU A 526 -2.69 -7.64 19.30
N GLN A 527 -3.12 -8.76 19.88
CA GLN A 527 -4.44 -8.87 20.49
C GLN A 527 -4.55 -8.18 21.87
N SER A 528 -3.43 -7.78 22.47
CA SER A 528 -3.41 -7.05 23.74
C SER A 528 -3.65 -5.54 23.61
N ILE A 529 -3.65 -5.00 22.38
CA ILE A 529 -3.72 -3.57 22.11
C ILE A 529 -5.18 -3.15 21.92
N ASP A 530 -5.70 -2.32 22.84
CA ASP A 530 -6.97 -1.61 22.67
C ASP A 530 -6.77 -0.48 21.64
N ARG A 531 -6.90 -0.83 20.36
CA ARG A 531 -6.68 0.09 19.24
C ARG A 531 -7.75 1.19 19.23
N GLY A 532 -8.95 0.91 19.76
CA GLY A 532 -9.96 1.92 20.05
C GLY A 532 -9.45 3.04 20.95
N THR A 533 -8.99 2.71 22.16
CA THR A 533 -8.47 3.69 23.11
C THR A 533 -7.23 4.42 22.57
N TYR A 534 -6.39 3.71 21.82
CA TYR A 534 -5.26 4.28 21.10
C TYR A 534 -5.69 5.32 20.06
N ASN A 535 -6.62 4.97 19.18
CA ASN A 535 -7.09 5.84 18.10
C ASN A 535 -7.95 7.02 18.61
N ALA A 536 -8.62 6.86 19.75
CA ALA A 536 -9.34 7.93 20.43
C ALA A 536 -8.45 9.15 20.76
N GLN A 537 -7.13 8.96 20.89
CA GLN A 537 -6.21 10.08 21.13
C GLN A 537 -6.07 11.01 19.91
N THR A 538 -6.36 10.50 18.71
CA THR A 538 -6.36 11.27 17.46
C THR A 538 -7.78 11.74 17.09
N ASN A 539 -8.75 10.83 17.14
CA ASN A 539 -10.10 11.04 16.58
C ASN A 539 -11.18 11.34 17.62
N GLY A 540 -10.84 11.29 18.91
CA GLY A 540 -11.79 11.38 20.02
C GLY A 540 -12.57 10.08 20.25
N ASP A 541 -13.18 9.97 21.43
CA ASP A 541 -13.93 8.77 21.85
C ASP A 541 -15.11 8.43 20.92
N ASP A 542 -15.77 9.45 20.36
CA ASP A 542 -16.95 9.28 19.51
C ASP A 542 -16.62 8.54 18.20
N LEU A 543 -15.41 8.73 17.66
CA LEU A 543 -14.97 8.19 16.37
C LEU A 543 -13.83 7.18 16.48
N LYS A 544 -13.58 6.66 17.69
CA LYS A 544 -12.39 5.85 17.99
C LYS A 544 -12.22 4.60 17.13
N TYR A 545 -13.31 4.03 16.61
CA TYR A 545 -13.24 2.86 15.72
C TYR A 545 -13.33 3.22 14.24
N ASN A 546 -13.77 4.44 13.91
CA ASN A 546 -14.27 4.77 12.58
C ASN A 546 -13.20 4.64 11.48
N SER A 547 -11.93 4.90 11.83
CA SER A 547 -10.78 4.74 10.93
C SER A 547 -9.95 3.49 11.21
N ILE A 548 -10.30 2.65 12.18
CA ILE A 548 -9.53 1.42 12.45
C ILE A 548 -9.76 0.45 11.31
N ILE A 549 -8.67 -0.09 10.76
CA ILE A 549 -8.66 -1.12 9.72
C ILE A 549 -8.17 -2.45 10.31
N ASN A 550 -8.63 -3.58 9.77
CA ASN A 550 -8.33 -4.92 10.27
C ASN A 550 -7.55 -5.81 9.28
N THR A 551 -7.22 -5.27 8.12
CA THR A 551 -6.49 -5.91 7.00
C THR A 551 -5.42 -4.93 6.49
N TYR A 552 -4.46 -5.43 5.72
CA TYR A 552 -3.49 -4.57 5.04
C TYR A 552 -4.08 -4.03 3.73
N THR A 553 -4.65 -4.88 2.88
CA THR A 553 -5.49 -4.46 1.76
C THR A 553 -6.88 -4.16 2.29
N PRO A 554 -7.46 -2.97 2.07
CA PRO A 554 -8.84 -2.71 2.46
C PRO A 554 -9.78 -3.80 1.93
N GLY A 555 -10.62 -4.37 2.80
CA GLY A 555 -11.39 -5.57 2.45
C GLY A 555 -12.39 -5.34 1.31
N ASN A 556 -12.76 -4.07 1.06
CA ASN A 556 -13.62 -3.63 -0.02
C ASN A 556 -12.84 -3.08 -1.23
N PHE A 557 -11.55 -3.38 -1.35
CA PHE A 557 -10.67 -2.86 -2.41
C PHE A 557 -11.01 -3.45 -3.78
N VAL A 558 -11.20 -4.77 -3.84
CA VAL A 558 -11.68 -5.50 -5.03
C VAL A 558 -12.83 -6.44 -4.67
N GLN A 559 -13.60 -6.83 -5.69
CA GLN A 559 -14.75 -7.71 -5.58
C GLN A 559 -14.73 -8.70 -6.75
N LEU A 560 -15.03 -9.97 -6.49
CA LEU A 560 -15.08 -10.98 -7.53
C LEU A 560 -16.16 -10.66 -8.57
N GLU A 561 -15.81 -10.71 -9.84
CA GLU A 561 -16.73 -10.47 -10.97
C GLU A 561 -17.51 -11.72 -11.38
N GLU A 562 -17.06 -12.89 -10.94
CA GLU A 562 -17.66 -14.20 -11.22
C GLU A 562 -17.52 -15.16 -10.03
N ASP A 563 -18.18 -16.31 -10.12
CA ASP A 563 -18.06 -17.36 -9.10
C ASP A 563 -16.67 -18.00 -9.16
N VAL A 564 -15.94 -17.98 -8.05
CA VAL A 564 -14.58 -18.53 -7.93
C VAL A 564 -14.59 -19.71 -6.97
N THR A 565 -13.86 -20.78 -7.29
CA THR A 565 -13.64 -21.91 -6.37
C THR A 565 -12.14 -22.08 -6.13
N ILE A 566 -11.73 -21.93 -4.88
CA ILE A 566 -10.35 -22.13 -4.41
C ILE A 566 -10.33 -23.07 -3.21
N ALA A 567 -9.16 -23.62 -2.88
CA ALA A 567 -8.98 -24.42 -1.67
C ALA A 567 -8.73 -23.50 -0.47
N ILE A 568 -9.55 -23.62 0.58
CA ILE A 568 -9.32 -23.04 1.90
C ILE A 568 -8.93 -24.19 2.83
N ASN A 569 -7.67 -24.21 3.28
CA ASN A 569 -7.07 -25.32 4.04
C ASN A 569 -7.36 -26.71 3.43
N GLY A 570 -7.18 -26.81 2.12
CA GLY A 570 -7.39 -28.03 1.34
C GLY A 570 -8.86 -28.40 1.08
N THR A 571 -9.81 -27.55 1.47
CA THR A 571 -11.24 -27.73 1.20
C THR A 571 -11.71 -26.78 0.10
N ASP A 572 -12.20 -27.33 -1.01
CA ASP A 572 -12.81 -26.55 -2.10
C ASP A 572 -13.97 -25.71 -1.57
N THR A 573 -13.84 -24.39 -1.70
CA THR A 573 -14.82 -23.39 -1.26
C THR A 573 -15.17 -22.50 -2.43
N THR A 574 -16.46 -22.36 -2.73
CA THR A 574 -16.95 -21.49 -3.80
C THR A 574 -17.41 -20.15 -3.23
N PHE A 575 -16.78 -19.08 -3.68
CA PHE A 575 -17.18 -17.70 -3.41
C PHE A 575 -17.98 -17.18 -4.62
N PRO A 576 -19.22 -16.69 -4.41
CA PRO A 576 -20.04 -16.17 -5.51
C PRO A 576 -19.49 -14.85 -6.07
N ALA A 577 -19.88 -14.55 -7.30
CA ALA A 577 -19.72 -13.20 -7.87
C ALA A 577 -20.29 -12.15 -6.89
N GLY A 578 -19.52 -11.09 -6.66
CA GLY A 578 -19.86 -10.08 -5.66
C GLY A 578 -19.24 -10.31 -4.27
N THR A 579 -18.53 -11.41 -4.03
CA THR A 579 -17.76 -11.55 -2.78
C THR A 579 -16.60 -10.55 -2.75
N TYR A 580 -16.47 -9.83 -1.64
CA TYR A 580 -15.37 -8.89 -1.43
C TYR A 580 -14.11 -9.59 -0.94
N TYR A 581 -12.96 -9.03 -1.29
CA TYR A 581 -11.64 -9.52 -0.88
C TYR A 581 -11.55 -9.84 0.63
N GLY A 582 -12.02 -8.93 1.49
CA GLY A 582 -11.97 -9.10 2.95
C GLY A 582 -12.81 -10.27 3.47
N GLU A 583 -13.88 -10.66 2.77
CA GLU A 583 -14.67 -11.85 3.14
C GLU A 583 -13.88 -13.14 2.96
N ILE A 584 -13.03 -13.19 1.92
CA ILE A 584 -12.15 -14.34 1.63
C ILE A 584 -11.01 -14.38 2.64
N VAL A 585 -10.42 -13.22 2.99
CA VAL A 585 -9.42 -13.12 4.07
C VAL A 585 -10.00 -13.65 5.39
N GLN A 586 -11.22 -13.23 5.76
CA GLN A 586 -11.90 -13.74 6.96
C GLN A 586 -12.10 -15.25 6.90
N ALA A 587 -12.55 -15.79 5.76
CA ALA A 587 -12.79 -17.22 5.61
C ALA A 587 -11.51 -18.06 5.80
N GLN A 588 -10.37 -17.58 5.30
CA GLN A 588 -9.09 -18.24 5.50
C GLN A 588 -8.63 -18.15 6.97
N LEU A 589 -8.69 -16.97 7.60
CA LEU A 589 -8.35 -16.82 9.03
C LEU A 589 -9.23 -17.68 9.95
N ASP A 590 -10.53 -17.77 9.65
CA ASP A 590 -11.46 -18.64 10.38
C ASP A 590 -11.08 -20.12 10.22
N ALA A 591 -10.62 -20.52 9.03
CA ALA A 591 -10.19 -21.88 8.75
C ALA A 591 -8.85 -22.23 9.43
N ASP A 592 -7.96 -21.25 9.59
CA ASP A 592 -6.72 -21.36 10.36
C ASP A 592 -6.95 -21.31 11.88
N GLY A 593 -8.14 -20.88 12.32
CA GLY A 593 -8.50 -20.76 13.72
C GLY A 593 -7.94 -19.50 14.39
N VAL A 594 -7.57 -18.49 13.59
CA VAL A 594 -7.12 -17.19 14.08
C VAL A 594 -8.30 -16.42 14.68
N ASN A 595 -8.19 -16.02 15.94
CA ASN A 595 -9.25 -15.32 16.66
C ASN A 595 -9.27 -13.82 16.32
N ALA A 596 -9.69 -13.49 15.09
CA ALA A 596 -9.82 -12.12 14.64
C ALA A 596 -11.07 -11.95 13.76
N LYS A 597 -11.78 -10.84 13.95
CA LYS A 597 -12.76 -10.35 12.96
C LYS A 597 -12.04 -9.34 12.07
N VAL A 598 -11.91 -9.63 10.79
CA VAL A 598 -11.26 -8.73 9.81
C VAL A 598 -12.24 -8.20 8.77
N TRP A 599 -13.43 -8.80 8.66
CA TRP A 599 -14.49 -8.37 7.77
C TRP A 599 -15.83 -8.25 8.50
N ASP A 600 -16.57 -7.18 8.20
CA ASP A 600 -17.93 -6.99 8.68
C ASP A 600 -18.86 -6.63 7.51
N PRO A 601 -19.77 -7.54 7.08
CA PRO A 601 -20.72 -7.24 6.02
C PRO A 601 -21.76 -6.19 6.42
N GLU A 602 -21.94 -5.91 7.72
CA GLU A 602 -22.86 -4.87 8.21
C GLU A 602 -22.19 -3.48 8.29
N ALA A 603 -20.86 -3.41 8.17
CA ALA A 603 -20.12 -2.14 8.18
C ALA A 603 -20.35 -1.34 6.88
N ASN A 604 -19.97 -0.06 6.91
CA ASN A 604 -20.10 0.88 5.79
C ASN A 604 -21.51 0.89 5.18
N ASP A 605 -22.52 1.13 6.04
CA ASP A 605 -23.93 1.18 5.65
C ASP A 605 -24.47 -0.11 4.99
N GLY A 606 -23.90 -1.26 5.36
CA GLY A 606 -24.29 -2.58 4.84
C GLY A 606 -23.66 -2.95 3.50
N LEU A 607 -22.66 -2.19 3.04
CA LEU A 607 -21.84 -2.54 1.87
C LEU A 607 -20.71 -3.52 2.21
N GLY A 608 -20.36 -3.65 3.48
CA GLY A 608 -19.23 -4.43 3.95
C GLY A 608 -17.94 -3.60 4.03
N SER A 609 -17.14 -3.85 5.07
CA SER A 609 -15.83 -3.22 5.23
C SER A 609 -14.91 -4.02 6.14
N SER A 610 -13.60 -3.81 5.99
CA SER A 610 -12.61 -4.21 6.98
C SER A 610 -12.25 -3.08 7.97
N SER A 611 -12.92 -1.93 7.83
CA SER A 611 -12.72 -0.76 8.68
C SER A 611 -13.96 -0.42 9.53
N GLY A 612 -13.77 0.40 10.55
CA GLY A 612 -14.88 0.91 11.39
C GLY A 612 -15.11 0.13 12.68
N PHE A 613 -14.27 -0.86 12.98
CA PHE A 613 -14.35 -1.71 14.18
C PHE A 613 -12.96 -2.21 14.58
N ASP A 614 -12.82 -2.64 15.84
CA ASP A 614 -11.61 -3.28 16.35
C ASP A 614 -11.86 -4.79 16.47
N GLY A 615 -11.38 -5.57 15.51
CA GLY A 615 -11.59 -7.01 15.48
C GLY A 615 -10.39 -7.86 15.89
N TRP A 616 -9.25 -7.23 16.22
CA TRP A 616 -8.06 -7.91 16.75
C TRP A 616 -7.94 -7.81 18.28
N TYR A 617 -8.46 -6.76 18.93
CA TYR A 617 -8.34 -6.62 20.38
C TYR A 617 -9.12 -7.70 21.13
N ASN A 618 -8.40 -8.61 21.78
CA ASN A 618 -8.97 -9.68 22.60
C ASN A 618 -8.00 -10.04 23.74
N LYS A 619 -8.24 -9.47 24.92
CA LYS A 619 -7.38 -9.67 26.10
C LYS A 619 -7.26 -11.14 26.53
N ASP A 620 -8.34 -11.92 26.45
CA ASP A 620 -8.31 -13.31 26.90
C ASP A 620 -7.48 -14.17 25.94
N ALA A 621 -7.63 -13.96 24.63
CA ALA A 621 -6.84 -14.65 23.63
C ALA A 621 -5.37 -14.18 23.63
N ALA A 622 -5.10 -12.89 23.89
CA ALA A 622 -3.74 -12.38 24.11
C ALA A 622 -3.02 -13.09 25.25
N VAL A 623 -3.72 -13.37 26.37
CA VAL A 623 -3.16 -14.13 27.50
C VAL A 623 -2.94 -15.60 27.13
N GLU A 624 -3.84 -16.21 26.36
CA GLU A 624 -3.65 -17.59 25.87
C GLU A 624 -2.39 -17.71 25.00
N HIS A 625 -2.24 -16.81 24.02
CA HIS A 625 -1.07 -16.73 23.17
C HIS A 625 0.21 -16.49 23.97
N LEU A 626 0.19 -15.58 24.96
CA LEU A 626 1.36 -15.35 25.81
C LEU A 626 1.78 -16.61 26.58
N ASN A 627 0.82 -17.38 27.12
CA ASN A 627 1.14 -18.60 27.85
C ASN A 627 1.82 -19.64 26.94
N LYS A 628 1.33 -19.81 25.71
CA LYS A 628 1.95 -20.70 24.70
C LYS A 628 3.35 -20.21 24.34
N ALA A 629 3.51 -18.91 24.08
CA ALA A 629 4.80 -18.30 23.80
C ALA A 629 5.82 -18.53 24.92
N VAL A 630 5.41 -18.38 26.19
CA VAL A 630 6.28 -18.64 27.35
C VAL A 630 6.72 -20.11 27.41
N GLU A 631 5.83 -21.05 27.10
CA GLU A 631 6.17 -22.48 27.05
C GLU A 631 7.16 -22.79 25.92
N GLU A 632 6.94 -22.23 24.73
CA GLU A 632 7.80 -22.40 23.55
C GLU A 632 9.18 -21.75 23.74
N LEU A 633 9.22 -20.54 24.30
CA LEU A 633 10.46 -19.84 24.64
C LEU A 633 11.24 -20.60 25.71
N ALA A 634 10.56 -21.15 26.73
CA ALA A 634 11.21 -21.98 27.73
C ALA A 634 11.84 -23.24 27.13
N ALA A 635 11.22 -23.85 26.12
CA ALA A 635 11.80 -24.98 25.39
C ALA A 635 13.09 -24.61 24.63
N GLN A 636 13.24 -23.34 24.24
CA GLN A 636 14.45 -22.76 23.64
C GLN A 636 15.46 -22.26 24.69
N GLY A 637 15.18 -22.44 25.99
CA GLY A 637 16.04 -21.97 27.08
C GLY A 637 15.90 -20.49 27.41
N VAL A 638 14.85 -19.83 26.91
CA VAL A 638 14.53 -18.43 27.17
C VAL A 638 13.51 -18.35 28.30
N GLU A 639 13.93 -17.90 29.48
CA GLU A 639 13.02 -17.69 30.61
C GLU A 639 12.27 -16.36 30.47
N VAL A 640 10.94 -16.40 30.59
CA VAL A 640 10.08 -15.22 30.62
C VAL A 640 9.26 -15.23 31.91
N SER A 641 9.39 -14.17 32.71
CA SER A 641 8.70 -14.02 33.99
C SER A 641 8.59 -12.54 34.38
N ALA A 642 7.98 -12.24 35.53
CA ALA A 642 7.95 -10.86 36.03
C ALA A 642 9.35 -10.36 36.45
N GLU A 643 10.24 -11.27 36.81
CA GLU A 643 11.64 -10.99 37.13
C GLU A 643 12.52 -10.90 35.88
N ASN A 644 12.14 -11.62 34.81
CA ASN A 644 12.82 -11.64 33.51
C ASN A 644 11.82 -11.28 32.38
N PRO A 645 11.27 -10.05 32.36
CA PRO A 645 10.24 -9.67 31.40
C PRO A 645 10.80 -9.49 30.00
N ILE A 646 9.98 -9.68 28.97
CA ILE A 646 10.30 -9.24 27.62
C ILE A 646 10.22 -7.72 27.59
N GLN A 647 11.28 -7.06 27.12
CA GLN A 647 11.42 -5.61 27.07
C GLN A 647 11.15 -5.13 25.65
N VAL A 648 10.07 -4.39 25.42
CA VAL A 648 9.66 -3.94 24.08
C VAL A 648 9.83 -2.43 23.98
N ASP A 649 10.82 -1.99 23.21
CA ASP A 649 11.04 -0.58 22.91
C ASP A 649 10.05 -0.08 21.86
N TYR A 650 9.39 1.03 22.19
CA TYR A 650 8.44 1.72 21.34
C TYR A 650 8.80 3.21 21.26
N PRO A 651 9.49 3.66 20.19
CA PRO A 651 9.83 5.06 20.00
C PRO A 651 8.61 5.91 19.66
N TYR A 652 8.53 7.10 20.26
CA TYR A 652 7.40 8.02 20.04
C TYR A 652 7.85 9.48 20.02
N PHE A 653 7.17 10.31 19.22
CA PHE A 653 7.46 11.74 19.15
C PHE A 653 6.94 12.50 20.38
N GLU A 654 7.85 12.91 21.25
CA GLU A 654 7.50 13.43 22.57
C GLU A 654 6.88 14.84 22.53
N ALA A 655 7.22 15.63 21.52
CA ALA A 655 6.75 17.02 21.42
C ALA A 655 5.28 17.12 20.95
N SER A 656 4.69 16.01 20.50
CA SER A 656 3.27 15.91 20.15
C SER A 656 2.48 15.25 21.29
N GLU A 657 1.56 16.00 21.89
CA GLU A 657 0.68 15.48 22.93
C GLU A 657 -0.16 14.28 22.44
N VAL A 658 -0.61 14.31 21.18
CA VAL A 658 -1.38 13.21 20.57
C VAL A 658 -0.55 11.93 20.51
N TYR A 659 0.69 11.99 20.03
CA TYR A 659 1.56 10.80 19.91
C TYR A 659 2.05 10.32 21.28
N ALA A 660 2.34 11.22 22.22
CA ALA A 660 2.65 10.86 23.59
C ALA A 660 1.48 10.13 24.27
N ASN A 661 0.24 10.58 24.07
CA ASN A 661 -0.94 9.94 24.63
C ASN A 661 -1.22 8.58 23.97
N ARG A 662 -1.03 8.45 22.65
CA ARG A 662 -1.08 7.16 21.92
C ARG A 662 -0.09 6.16 22.51
N ALA A 663 1.16 6.58 22.70
CA ALA A 663 2.21 5.74 23.25
C ALA A 663 1.88 5.22 24.66
N ASN A 664 1.33 6.10 25.51
CA ASN A 664 0.87 5.71 26.85
C ASN A 664 -0.36 4.79 26.83
N ALA A 665 -1.30 5.01 25.91
CA ALA A 665 -2.47 4.14 25.73
C ALA A 665 -2.05 2.73 25.29
N PHE A 666 -1.12 2.64 24.33
CA PHE A 666 -0.50 1.39 23.90
C PHE A 666 0.15 0.66 25.08
N LYS A 667 1.10 1.32 25.76
CA LYS A 667 1.82 0.75 26.92
C LYS A 667 0.86 0.20 27.97
N LYS A 668 -0.13 1.02 28.36
CA LYS A 668 -1.10 0.63 29.37
C LYS A 668 -1.90 -0.60 28.95
N SER A 669 -2.38 -0.63 27.70
CA SER A 669 -3.19 -1.75 27.21
C SER A 669 -2.40 -3.07 27.26
N VAL A 670 -1.19 -3.07 26.71
CA VAL A 670 -0.34 -4.26 26.66
C VAL A 670 0.02 -4.74 28.06
N GLU A 671 0.50 -3.86 28.94
CA GLU A 671 0.91 -4.25 30.30
C GLU A 671 -0.27 -4.66 31.19
N ASP A 672 -1.45 -4.05 31.02
CA ASP A 672 -2.66 -4.46 31.72
C ASP A 672 -3.13 -5.86 31.26
N ALA A 673 -2.91 -6.21 29.99
CA ALA A 673 -3.30 -7.49 29.40
C ALA A 673 -2.30 -8.62 29.72
N LEU A 674 -1.01 -8.38 29.46
CA LEU A 674 0.06 -9.38 29.51
C LEU A 674 0.78 -9.43 30.87
N GLY A 675 0.50 -8.49 31.76
CA GLY A 675 1.03 -8.44 33.11
C GLY A 675 2.55 -8.22 33.14
N GLY A 676 3.20 -8.63 34.24
CA GLY A 676 4.62 -8.36 34.45
C GLY A 676 5.58 -9.10 33.51
N ALA A 677 5.10 -10.02 32.67
CA ALA A 677 5.94 -10.75 31.71
C ALA A 677 6.36 -9.91 30.50
N VAL A 678 5.67 -8.80 30.22
CA VAL A 678 5.96 -7.90 29.11
C VAL A 678 5.99 -6.48 29.63
N VAL A 679 7.05 -5.74 29.29
CA VAL A 679 7.23 -4.34 29.67
C VAL A 679 7.44 -3.51 28.41
N ILE A 680 6.63 -2.48 28.24
CA ILE A 680 6.78 -1.52 27.13
C ILE A 680 7.66 -0.36 27.56
N ASN A 681 8.81 -0.20 26.91
CA ASN A 681 9.72 0.93 27.10
C ASN A 681 9.39 2.02 26.10
N LEU A 682 8.78 3.11 26.56
CA LEU A 682 8.56 4.28 25.72
C LEU A 682 9.90 5.01 25.52
N VAL A 683 10.39 5.04 24.29
CA VAL A 683 11.66 5.68 23.92
C VAL A 683 11.38 7.06 23.34
N SER A 684 11.73 8.11 24.06
CA SER A 684 11.43 9.49 23.65
C SER A 684 12.25 9.92 22.43
N CYS A 685 11.56 10.39 21.39
CA CYS A 685 12.14 11.09 20.25
C CYS A 685 11.93 12.59 20.40
N ALA A 686 13.02 13.36 20.58
CA ALA A 686 12.97 14.79 20.88
C ALA A 686 12.50 15.63 19.68
N THR A 687 12.84 15.17 18.47
CA THR A 687 12.42 15.79 17.21
C THR A 687 11.62 14.81 16.35
N GLN A 688 10.89 15.34 15.37
CA GLN A 688 10.19 14.51 14.39
C GLN A 688 11.18 13.70 13.53
N ASP A 689 12.32 14.30 13.19
CA ASP A 689 13.39 13.61 12.46
C ASP A 689 13.93 12.42 13.28
N ASP A 690 14.15 12.57 14.60
CA ASP A 690 14.56 11.44 15.46
C ASP A 690 13.57 10.27 15.39
N TRP A 691 12.27 10.58 15.30
CA TRP A 691 11.21 9.57 15.20
C TRP A 691 11.14 8.92 13.81
N TYR A 692 11.37 9.68 12.75
CA TYR A 692 11.47 9.12 11.39
C TYR A 692 12.74 8.29 11.19
N TYR A 693 13.89 8.71 11.72
CA TYR A 693 15.12 7.92 11.66
C TYR A 693 15.11 6.66 12.52
N ALA A 694 14.15 6.49 13.44
CA ALA A 694 13.98 5.23 14.12
C ALA A 694 13.52 4.10 13.16
N GLY A 695 12.82 4.42 12.07
CA GLY A 695 12.33 3.42 11.11
C GLY A 695 11.93 3.92 9.73
N TYR A 696 11.18 5.02 9.61
CA TYR A 696 10.69 5.50 8.30
C TYR A 696 11.82 5.91 7.33
N TYR A 697 12.88 6.54 7.85
CA TYR A 697 14.06 6.95 7.06
C TYR A 697 15.17 5.91 7.04
N THR A 698 14.94 4.68 7.49
CA THR A 698 15.95 3.63 7.39
C THR A 698 15.93 3.02 5.99
N ASP A 699 17.10 2.87 5.38
CA ASP A 699 17.23 2.26 4.06
C ASP A 699 17.19 0.72 4.15
N LEU A 700 17.70 0.16 5.25
CA LEU A 700 17.83 -1.27 5.49
C LEU A 700 17.16 -1.68 6.81
N GLY A 701 16.72 -2.93 6.91
CA GLY A 701 16.19 -3.49 8.15
C GLY A 701 17.19 -3.46 9.30
N SER A 702 18.51 -3.50 9.02
CA SER A 702 19.56 -3.45 10.04
C SER A 702 19.60 -2.14 10.80
N ASP A 703 19.06 -1.06 10.22
CA ASP A 703 19.06 0.28 10.78
C ASP A 703 17.80 0.58 11.61
N ALA A 704 16.78 -0.29 11.53
CA ALA A 704 15.51 -0.16 12.26
C ALA A 704 15.72 -0.25 13.78
N ASN A 705 15.55 0.88 14.48
CA ASN A 705 15.83 1.04 15.90
C ASN A 705 14.55 1.01 16.76
N TYR A 706 13.89 -0.14 16.78
CA TYR A 706 12.68 -0.38 17.56
C TYR A 706 12.39 -1.88 17.67
N ASP A 707 11.59 -2.25 18.68
CA ASP A 707 10.89 -3.55 18.66
C ASP A 707 9.50 -3.41 18.04
N ILE A 708 8.82 -2.26 18.26
CA ILE A 708 7.55 -1.89 17.60
C ILE A 708 7.62 -0.47 17.03
N TYR A 709 7.14 -0.26 15.80
CA TYR A 709 7.11 1.05 15.13
C TYR A 709 5.77 1.31 14.44
N ASP A 710 5.22 2.52 14.50
CA ASP A 710 3.83 2.82 14.11
C ASP A 710 3.67 4.00 13.12
N VAL A 711 4.73 4.34 12.39
CA VAL A 711 4.78 5.56 11.58
C VAL A 711 4.59 5.31 10.08
N SER A 712 4.76 4.06 9.64
CA SER A 712 4.69 3.71 8.23
C SER A 712 3.29 3.24 7.82
N GLY A 713 2.96 3.44 6.56
CA GLY A 713 1.72 2.99 5.96
C GLY A 713 1.86 2.97 4.44
N TRP A 714 0.90 2.35 3.78
CA TRP A 714 0.92 2.18 2.34
C TRP A 714 -0.42 2.59 1.72
N GLY A 715 -0.37 3.46 0.73
CA GLY A 715 -1.50 3.76 -0.15
C GLY A 715 -1.27 3.05 -1.48
N PRO A 716 -2.32 2.55 -2.15
CA PRO A 716 -2.14 1.71 -3.32
C PRO A 716 -1.74 2.55 -4.53
N ASP A 717 -0.74 2.10 -5.29
CA ASP A 717 -0.34 2.78 -6.53
C ASP A 717 -1.27 2.44 -7.71
N TYR A 718 -1.82 1.23 -7.72
CA TYR A 718 -2.74 0.71 -8.75
C TYR A 718 -3.86 -0.16 -8.15
N GLY A 719 -4.88 -0.46 -8.96
CA GLY A 719 -6.15 -1.09 -8.54
C GLY A 719 -6.11 -2.62 -8.48
N ASP A 720 -5.11 -3.20 -7.82
CA ASP A 720 -4.96 -4.65 -7.63
C ASP A 720 -4.32 -4.95 -6.26
N PRO A 721 -4.77 -5.99 -5.50
CA PRO A 721 -4.24 -6.30 -4.17
C PRO A 721 -2.70 -6.43 -4.10
N LYS A 722 -2.04 -6.81 -5.21
CA LYS A 722 -0.58 -6.84 -5.33
C LYS A 722 0.10 -5.53 -4.93
N THR A 723 -0.57 -4.40 -5.14
CA THR A 723 -0.08 -3.08 -4.72
C THR A 723 0.29 -3.03 -3.23
N TYR A 724 -0.35 -3.85 -2.37
CA TYR A 724 0.01 -4.03 -0.97
C TYR A 724 0.97 -5.22 -0.80
N LEU A 725 0.63 -6.39 -1.33
CA LEU A 725 1.35 -7.63 -1.04
C LEU A 725 2.79 -7.62 -1.59
N ASP A 726 3.03 -6.98 -2.72
CA ASP A 726 4.36 -6.85 -3.33
C ASP A 726 5.33 -6.10 -2.40
N THR A 727 4.82 -5.28 -1.47
CA THR A 727 5.65 -4.56 -0.50
C THR A 727 6.27 -5.46 0.57
N MET A 728 5.83 -6.72 0.65
CA MET A 728 6.24 -7.71 1.66
C MET A 728 7.13 -8.82 1.07
N LEU A 729 7.56 -8.68 -0.18
CA LEU A 729 8.41 -9.67 -0.85
C LEU A 729 9.83 -9.74 -0.27
N PRO A 730 10.48 -10.91 -0.31
CA PRO A 730 11.83 -11.11 0.21
C PRO A 730 12.89 -10.46 -0.68
N ASP A 731 14.17 -10.64 -0.33
CA ASP A 731 15.32 -10.30 -1.20
C ASP A 731 15.32 -8.85 -1.70
N TYR A 732 14.96 -7.90 -0.82
CA TYR A 732 14.88 -6.46 -1.15
C TYR A 732 13.80 -6.08 -2.18
N ALA A 733 12.98 -7.03 -2.63
CA ALA A 733 11.93 -6.75 -3.62
C ALA A 733 10.77 -5.96 -3.01
N GLY A 734 10.41 -6.24 -1.75
CA GLY A 734 9.34 -5.52 -1.04
C GLY A 734 9.84 -4.30 -0.28
N TYR A 735 9.29 -3.12 -0.56
CA TYR A 735 9.72 -1.88 0.11
C TYR A 735 9.49 -1.85 1.63
N MET A 736 8.46 -2.55 2.13
CA MET A 736 8.05 -2.51 3.53
C MET A 736 8.66 -3.64 4.36
N VAL A 737 9.27 -4.66 3.73
CA VAL A 737 9.87 -5.82 4.42
C VAL A 737 10.97 -5.40 5.40
N LYS A 738 11.71 -4.32 5.08
CA LYS A 738 12.73 -3.71 5.95
C LYS A 738 12.21 -3.33 7.32
N CYS A 739 10.91 -3.02 7.44
CA CYS A 739 10.31 -2.66 8.72
C CYS A 739 10.22 -3.84 9.70
N PHE A 740 10.46 -5.07 9.25
CA PHE A 740 10.59 -6.25 10.13
C PHE A 740 12.04 -6.49 10.60
N GLY A 741 12.98 -5.61 10.22
CA GLY A 741 14.40 -5.72 10.57
C GLY A 741 15.19 -6.72 9.72
N ILE A 742 14.64 -7.12 8.58
CA ILE A 742 15.22 -8.04 7.60
C ILE A 742 15.34 -7.33 6.24
N TYR A 743 16.38 -7.68 5.49
CA TYR A 743 16.80 -7.05 4.23
C TYR A 743 17.19 -5.58 4.38
#